data_AF-A0A3B3UKI3-F1
#
_entry.id   AF-A0A3B3UKI3-F1
#
_cell.length_a   1.000
_cell.length_b   1.000
_cell.length_c   1.000
_cell.angle_alpha   90.00
_cell.angle_beta   90.00
_cell.angle_gamma   90.00
#
_symmetry.space_group_name_H-M   'P 1'
#
loop_
_entity.id
_entity.type
_entity.pdbx_description
1 polymer ?
#
loop_
_entity_poly.entity_id
_entity_poly.type
_entity_poly.pdbx_seq_one_letter_code
_entity_poly.pdbx_strand_id
1 'polypeptide(L)'
;LGSVTSVAALGRPFALGMLYDTRRDQLMTGFTLWERETISSYLSSQVHPSSSYEISTSDSFESKSSLLDVNLSLKASFLGGLVEVGGSAGFLNDNKKLKNQSRVTFQYKATTFYDRLNLSLFQAVKLQDKDLVEKSDATHVVTGILYGANAFFVFDSEKLESSSVETVQAKMFAAVNKIPSFNIEARAEMKLTKEERDAINKFTCKFYGDFILEKNPTTFEDAVTTFSKLPELLGETKKNSVPVKVWLTPLEDLGVTGAELKENISSGLVRKFCNSLESIKEMERRCREAQEEKVVESFPQIRKKLKVFEDNCKDYTSNLSRAMQEKIPLIREGKEDERCVEKLFDEQEKSPFNHTTLDAWLDNAEREINIIMSCLDIMEGIPTVPDENSLDRQVLAAGVADLFCFVFSSVETDDPFLDQMTSYVSKQTKPPPSVAPPSKDQWFFSNEVVANMRKKAREFTSAAKQLKGSRRFRFLAAALPNKRFTGGTVYQFRDGSLKTQDFSRPDVPDVTAPLDRRDLAWYHCSLTLDPKTCNGWLNLSDGNRKATCGPEQAYPDNPQRFDVFTQGLSELALTGRRYFEVEWSTGHPNKVGVALVYSSMQRKGKDVVSSFGENPASWYFGVHNNELSAWHNGKIWSTSVPAGGCSRVGVYLDWPGGSLSFYQVSSDALTHMYTFRAKFTEPLHPGLYAYHISNFASFSPM
;
A
#
# COMPACT_ATOMS: atom_id res chain seq x y z
N LEU A 1 26.44 18.52 52.85
CA LEU A 1 25.14 18.40 52.16
C LEU A 1 25.43 17.66 50.87
N GLY A 2 25.21 16.34 50.85
CA GLY A 2 25.47 15.51 49.68
C GLY A 2 24.61 15.91 48.48
N SER A 3 24.87 15.27 47.34
CA SER A 3 24.34 15.68 46.04
C SER A 3 22.83 15.41 45.93
N VAL A 4 22.02 16.36 46.38
CA VAL A 4 20.58 16.40 46.10
C VAL A 4 20.39 16.27 44.59
N THR A 5 19.66 15.24 44.18
CA THR A 5 19.41 14.95 42.76
C THR A 5 17.98 15.33 42.39
N SER A 6 17.78 15.81 41.17
CA SER A 6 16.44 16.13 40.67
C SER A 6 16.01 15.17 39.57
N VAL A 7 14.74 14.76 39.58
CA VAL A 7 14.12 13.87 38.58
C VAL A 7 12.81 14.47 38.07
N ALA A 8 12.45 14.15 36.83
CA ALA A 8 11.14 14.48 36.28
C ALA A 8 10.05 13.61 36.94
N ALA A 9 8.93 14.22 37.30
CA ALA A 9 7.84 13.50 37.98
C ALA A 9 7.11 12.52 37.04
N LEU A 10 6.96 12.90 35.76
CA LEU A 10 6.33 12.10 34.70
C LEU A 10 4.90 11.62 35.02
N GLY A 11 4.11 12.48 35.68
CA GLY A 11 2.73 12.17 36.06
C GLY A 11 2.59 11.18 37.22
N ARG A 12 3.70 10.79 37.87
CA ARG A 12 3.69 9.91 39.05
C ARG A 12 3.27 10.70 40.31
N PRO A 13 2.56 10.08 41.26
CA PRO A 13 1.96 10.76 42.41
C PRO A 13 2.99 11.02 43.53
N PHE A 14 3.87 11.99 43.34
CA PHE A 14 4.87 12.39 44.35
C PHE A 14 4.26 13.21 45.48
N ALA A 15 4.72 12.97 46.71
CA ALA A 15 4.47 13.81 47.87
C ALA A 15 5.75 13.96 48.72
N LEU A 16 5.85 15.05 49.48
CA LEU A 16 6.98 15.27 50.38
C LEU A 16 7.07 14.18 51.44
N GLY A 17 8.30 13.78 51.78
CA GLY A 17 8.57 12.71 52.73
C GLY A 17 8.36 11.30 52.18
N MET A 18 7.86 11.12 50.95
CA MET A 18 7.81 9.80 50.32
C MET A 18 9.22 9.24 50.11
N LEU A 19 9.36 7.94 50.31
CA LEU A 19 10.58 7.21 50.01
C LEU A 19 10.63 6.82 48.53
N TYR A 20 11.84 6.79 47.98
CA TYR A 20 12.10 6.50 46.57
C TYR A 20 13.29 5.54 46.43
N ASP A 21 13.13 4.53 45.59
CA ASP A 21 14.23 3.64 45.19
C ASP A 21 14.77 4.08 43.82
N THR A 22 15.91 4.76 43.80
CA THR A 22 16.60 5.19 42.57
C THR A 22 17.16 4.04 41.76
N ARG A 23 17.26 2.82 42.31
CA ARG A 23 17.73 1.63 41.58
C ARG A 23 16.66 1.13 40.62
N ARG A 24 15.39 1.28 41.02
CA ARG A 24 14.20 0.83 40.26
C ARG A 24 13.36 1.99 39.72
N ASP A 25 13.69 3.22 40.09
CA ASP A 25 12.89 4.43 39.84
C ASP A 25 11.44 4.33 40.36
N GLN A 26 11.30 3.71 41.52
CA GLN A 26 10.02 3.35 42.13
C GLN A 26 9.70 4.20 43.36
N LEU A 27 8.45 4.66 43.44
CA LEU A 27 7.89 5.33 44.60
C LEU A 27 7.40 4.32 45.64
N MET A 28 7.73 4.54 46.91
CA MET A 28 7.17 3.78 48.01
C MET A 28 5.96 4.50 48.58
N THR A 29 4.78 3.91 48.40
CA THR A 29 3.50 4.53 48.76
C THR A 29 2.98 4.10 50.14
N GLY A 30 3.63 3.11 50.77
CA GLY A 30 3.15 2.52 52.04
C GLY A 30 3.36 3.40 53.28
N PHE A 31 4.41 4.23 53.29
CA PHE A 31 4.73 5.10 54.43
C PHE A 31 5.68 6.24 53.99
N THR A 32 5.78 7.26 54.83
CA THR A 32 6.70 8.41 54.67
C THR A 32 7.82 8.35 55.71
N LEU A 33 8.94 9.02 55.45
CA LEU A 33 10.06 9.07 56.40
C LEU A 33 9.69 9.78 57.70
N TRP A 34 8.80 10.77 57.60
CA TRP A 34 8.31 11.60 58.70
C TRP A 34 6.79 11.59 58.77
N GLU A 35 6.26 11.80 59.97
CA GLU A 35 4.82 11.98 60.19
C GLU A 35 4.29 13.22 59.45
N ARG A 36 3.00 13.23 59.11
CA ARG A 36 2.37 14.30 58.33
C ARG A 36 2.45 15.65 59.04
N GLU A 37 2.32 15.66 60.36
CA GLU A 37 2.41 16.84 61.22
C GLU A 37 3.82 17.45 61.13
N THR A 38 4.84 16.59 61.14
CA THR A 38 6.25 16.97 60.99
C THR A 38 6.51 17.54 59.60
N ILE A 39 6.06 16.88 58.54
CA ILE A 39 6.19 17.39 57.16
C ILE A 39 5.57 18.78 57.06
N SER A 40 4.41 18.99 57.68
CA SER A 40 3.69 20.26 57.66
C SER A 40 4.42 21.37 58.42
N SER A 41 5.03 21.08 59.57
CA SER A 41 5.76 22.08 60.37
C SER A 41 7.05 22.57 59.73
N TYR A 42 7.67 21.76 58.86
CA TYR A 42 8.92 22.10 58.18
C TYR A 42 8.76 22.41 56.69
N LEU A 43 7.52 22.49 56.22
CA LEU A 43 7.18 22.85 54.85
C LEU A 43 7.45 24.33 54.59
N SER A 44 8.31 24.61 53.62
CA SER A 44 8.49 25.91 53.01
C SER A 44 7.89 25.87 51.61
N SER A 45 6.86 26.69 51.36
CA SER A 45 6.28 26.86 50.02
C SER A 45 6.67 28.20 49.43
N GLN A 46 7.12 28.21 48.19
CA GLN A 46 7.46 29.40 47.43
C GLN A 46 6.59 29.43 46.17
N VAL A 47 5.95 30.57 45.91
CA VAL A 47 5.26 30.77 44.63
C VAL A 47 6.34 30.88 43.55
N HIS A 48 6.20 30.06 42.52
CA HIS A 48 7.16 29.93 41.42
C HIS A 48 6.39 29.91 40.09
N PRO A 49 5.68 30.99 39.72
CA PRO A 49 4.82 30.99 38.55
C PRO A 49 5.69 31.21 37.29
N SER A 50 5.61 30.29 36.35
CA SER A 50 6.15 30.50 35.00
C SER A 50 5.27 29.83 33.97
N SER A 51 5.22 30.38 32.76
CA SER A 51 4.63 29.70 31.62
C SER A 51 5.52 29.92 30.40
N SER A 52 5.69 28.86 29.61
CA SER A 52 6.47 28.87 28.38
C SER A 52 5.90 27.86 27.40
N TYR A 53 6.31 27.96 26.15
CA TYR A 53 5.98 26.99 25.13
C TYR A 53 7.19 26.69 24.27
N GLU A 54 7.21 25.49 23.69
CA GLU A 54 8.25 25.01 22.79
C GLU A 54 7.62 24.24 21.64
N ILE A 55 8.28 24.23 20.48
CA ILE A 55 7.80 23.54 19.30
C ILE A 55 8.90 22.63 18.79
N SER A 56 8.59 21.34 18.62
CA SER A 56 9.51 20.36 18.08
C SER A 56 8.97 19.76 16.78
N THR A 57 9.85 19.64 15.80
CA THR A 57 9.62 18.88 14.56
C THR A 57 10.20 17.46 14.63
N SER A 58 10.92 17.13 15.71
CA SER A 58 11.48 15.80 15.93
C SER A 58 10.54 14.93 16.76
N ASP A 59 10.44 13.66 16.39
CA ASP A 59 9.72 12.63 17.13
C ASP A 59 10.65 11.66 17.87
N SER A 60 11.97 11.90 17.83
CA SER A 60 12.96 11.05 18.49
C SER A 60 12.72 11.02 20.00
N PHE A 61 13.00 9.89 20.63
CA PHE A 61 12.93 9.77 22.08
C PHE A 61 13.84 10.78 22.77
N GLU A 62 15.00 11.09 22.17
CA GLU A 62 15.90 12.11 22.68
C GLU A 62 15.25 13.51 22.71
N SER A 63 14.50 13.88 21.66
CA SER A 63 13.76 15.15 21.63
C SER A 63 12.63 15.15 22.65
N LYS A 64 11.83 14.08 22.73
CA LYS A 64 10.71 13.98 23.67
C LYS A 64 11.16 14.02 25.13
N SER A 65 12.22 13.27 25.44
CA SER A 65 12.79 13.21 26.78
C SER A 65 13.40 14.54 27.20
N SER A 66 13.94 15.32 26.26
CA SER A 66 14.44 16.68 26.52
C SER A 66 13.30 17.66 26.85
N LEU A 67 12.17 17.63 26.11
CA LEU A 67 11.00 18.47 26.39
C LEU A 67 10.43 18.24 27.81
N LEU A 68 10.59 17.04 28.35
CA LEU A 68 10.13 16.64 29.68
C LEU A 68 11.23 16.70 30.77
N ASP A 69 12.40 17.26 30.47
CA ASP A 69 13.56 17.32 31.38
C ASP A 69 13.96 15.94 31.98
N VAL A 70 13.81 14.87 31.21
CA VAL A 70 14.14 13.50 31.66
C VAL A 70 15.65 13.33 31.66
N ASN A 71 16.22 13.11 32.85
CA ASN A 71 17.66 12.91 33.02
C ASN A 71 18.12 11.55 32.46
N LEU A 72 19.43 11.38 32.29
CA LEU A 72 20.02 10.17 31.70
C LEU A 72 19.60 8.87 32.40
N SER A 73 19.61 8.86 33.72
CA SER A 73 19.28 7.68 34.52
C SER A 73 17.81 7.29 34.34
N LEU A 74 16.92 8.28 34.37
CA LEU A 74 15.49 8.07 34.18
C LEU A 74 15.14 7.67 32.74
N LYS A 75 15.92 8.13 31.73
CA LYS A 75 15.80 7.64 30.34
C LYS A 75 16.02 6.14 30.27
N ALA A 76 17.08 5.63 30.91
CA ALA A 76 17.37 4.19 30.93
C ALA A 76 16.20 3.39 31.53
N SER A 77 15.68 3.83 32.68
CA SER A 77 14.55 3.19 33.35
C SER A 77 13.27 3.23 32.54
N PHE A 78 12.97 4.36 31.89
CA PHE A 78 11.80 4.49 31.04
C PHE A 78 11.89 3.54 29.84
N LEU A 79 13.01 3.53 29.12
CA LEU A 79 13.22 2.63 27.97
C LEU A 79 13.21 1.14 28.39
N GLY A 80 13.67 0.84 29.60
CA GLY A 80 13.63 -0.49 30.21
C GLY A 80 12.28 -0.84 30.84
N GLY A 81 11.25 0.01 30.77
CA GLY A 81 9.93 -0.30 31.32
C GLY A 81 9.84 -0.34 32.85
N LEU A 82 10.80 0.26 33.55
CA LEU A 82 10.75 0.42 35.02
C LEU A 82 9.85 1.58 35.47
N VAL A 83 9.56 2.52 34.57
CA VAL A 83 8.80 3.74 34.87
C VAL A 83 7.51 3.77 34.08
N GLU A 84 6.39 3.71 34.79
CA GLU A 84 5.08 4.02 34.23
C GLU A 84 4.85 5.54 34.26
N VAL A 85 4.28 6.07 33.17
CA VAL A 85 4.08 7.52 32.99
C VAL A 85 2.59 7.85 32.93
N GLY A 86 2.23 9.00 33.47
CA GLY A 86 0.85 9.51 33.48
C GLY A 86 0.74 10.91 32.84
N GLY A 87 -0.50 11.34 32.60
CA GLY A 87 -0.81 12.70 32.14
C GLY A 87 -0.03 13.09 30.88
N SER A 88 0.62 14.25 30.95
CA SER A 88 1.44 14.80 29.87
C SER A 88 2.61 13.89 29.44
N ALA A 89 3.19 13.13 30.37
CA ALA A 89 4.31 12.24 30.09
C ALA A 89 3.92 11.01 29.25
N GLY A 90 2.61 10.75 29.08
CA GLY A 90 2.12 9.80 28.07
C GLY A 90 2.60 10.11 26.64
N PHE A 91 2.98 11.36 26.37
CA PHE A 91 3.63 11.79 25.13
C PHE A 91 4.90 10.97 24.78
N LEU A 92 5.66 10.49 25.78
CA LEU A 92 6.85 9.67 25.56
C LEU A 92 6.52 8.34 24.84
N ASN A 93 5.30 7.84 25.01
CA ASN A 93 4.82 6.60 24.41
C ASN A 93 4.16 6.79 23.03
N ASP A 94 3.75 8.01 22.67
CA ASP A 94 3.22 8.28 21.34
C ASP A 94 4.37 8.33 20.32
N ASN A 95 4.23 7.62 19.21
CA ASN A 95 5.23 7.57 18.15
C ASN A 95 4.53 7.78 16.80
N LYS A 96 5.26 8.33 15.82
CA LYS A 96 4.79 8.39 14.44
C LYS A 96 4.34 7.02 13.95
N LYS A 97 3.21 6.96 13.24
CA LYS A 97 2.66 5.69 12.75
C LYS A 97 3.38 5.21 11.48
N LEU A 98 3.67 6.15 10.57
CA LEU A 98 4.21 5.90 9.23
C LEU A 98 5.57 6.57 9.06
N LYS A 99 6.40 6.09 8.12
CA LYS A 99 7.70 6.69 7.79
C LYS A 99 7.49 8.09 7.21
N ASN A 100 6.73 8.16 6.12
CA ASN A 100 6.38 9.36 5.37
C ASN A 100 5.12 10.06 5.91
N GLN A 101 5.21 10.49 7.16
CA GLN A 101 4.22 11.31 7.84
C GLN A 101 4.93 12.52 8.45
N SER A 102 4.39 13.72 8.31
CA SER A 102 4.92 14.92 8.97
C SER A 102 4.33 15.04 10.37
N ARG A 103 5.18 15.40 11.34
CA ARG A 103 4.77 15.62 12.73
C ARG A 103 5.34 16.93 13.25
N VAL A 104 4.51 17.70 13.96
CA VAL A 104 4.92 18.88 14.73
C VAL A 104 4.27 18.80 16.10
N THR A 105 5.05 18.96 17.15
CA THR A 105 4.56 18.95 18.53
C THR A 105 4.68 20.35 19.12
N PHE A 106 3.58 20.86 19.67
CA PHE A 106 3.57 22.08 20.46
C PHE A 106 3.44 21.73 21.94
N GLN A 107 4.41 22.15 22.75
CA GLN A 107 4.42 21.98 24.19
C GLN A 107 4.02 23.29 24.87
N TYR A 108 3.10 23.21 25.81
CA TYR A 108 2.88 24.21 26.85
C TYR A 108 3.43 23.68 28.19
N LYS A 109 4.18 24.50 28.90
CA LYS A 109 4.78 24.19 30.20
C LYS A 109 4.48 25.31 31.17
N ALA A 110 3.89 24.98 32.30
CA ALA A 110 3.63 25.93 33.37
C ALA A 110 4.12 25.38 34.72
N THR A 111 4.70 26.26 35.55
CA THR A 111 5.06 25.99 36.94
C THR A 111 4.29 26.94 37.86
N THR A 112 4.01 26.52 39.09
CA THR A 112 3.12 27.23 40.02
C THR A 112 3.76 27.46 41.38
N PHE A 113 4.12 26.38 42.07
CA PHE A 113 4.64 26.42 43.44
C PHE A 113 5.82 25.47 43.58
N TYR A 114 6.77 25.85 44.42
CA TYR A 114 7.85 24.98 44.85
C TYR A 114 7.73 24.74 46.35
N ASP A 115 7.46 23.48 46.71
CA ASP A 115 7.37 23.03 48.09
C ASP A 115 8.65 22.28 48.46
N ARG A 116 9.27 22.66 49.57
CA ARG A 116 10.48 22.00 50.07
C ARG A 116 10.48 21.84 51.58
N LEU A 117 11.15 20.81 52.06
CA LEU A 117 11.42 20.62 53.48
C LEU A 117 12.70 21.36 53.87
N ASN A 118 12.64 22.12 54.97
CA ASN A 118 13.80 22.83 55.48
C ASN A 118 14.72 21.90 56.30
N LEU A 119 15.58 21.15 55.61
CA LEU A 119 16.43 20.10 56.19
C LEU A 119 17.44 20.58 57.24
N SER A 120 17.81 21.87 57.26
CA SER A 120 18.70 22.41 58.29
C SER A 120 18.09 22.39 59.70
N LEU A 121 16.77 22.20 59.80
CA LEU A 121 16.05 22.08 61.07
C LEU A 121 15.81 20.62 61.50
N PHE A 122 16.22 19.63 60.70
CA PHE A 122 15.90 18.20 60.92
C PHE A 122 16.88 17.44 61.81
N GLN A 123 17.99 18.04 62.27
CA GLN A 123 19.02 17.37 63.08
C GLN A 123 18.51 16.82 64.44
N ALA A 124 17.26 17.08 64.84
CA ALA A 124 16.64 16.61 66.07
C ALA A 124 15.25 15.94 65.88
N VAL A 125 14.82 15.65 64.64
CA VAL A 125 13.45 15.19 64.36
C VAL A 125 13.36 13.66 64.39
N LYS A 126 12.37 13.13 65.13
CA LYS A 126 12.12 11.70 65.29
C LYS A 126 11.58 11.12 63.97
N LEU A 127 12.22 10.04 63.49
CA LEU A 127 11.73 9.24 62.36
C LEU A 127 10.42 8.56 62.75
N GLN A 128 9.49 8.42 61.81
CA GLN A 128 8.20 7.79 62.08
C GLN A 128 8.36 6.31 62.48
N ASP A 129 9.17 5.56 61.73
CA ASP A 129 9.53 4.18 62.04
C ASP A 129 10.89 3.84 61.43
N LYS A 130 11.94 3.88 62.24
CA LYS A 130 13.31 3.66 61.79
C LYS A 130 13.53 2.24 61.27
N ASP A 131 12.91 1.25 61.92
CA ASP A 131 13.07 -0.17 61.57
C ASP A 131 12.39 -0.48 60.23
N LEU A 132 11.25 0.15 59.91
CA LEU A 132 10.59 0.01 58.61
C LEU A 132 11.40 0.64 57.47
N VAL A 133 12.01 1.80 57.71
CA VAL A 133 12.86 2.47 56.70
C VAL A 133 14.13 1.65 56.44
N GLU A 134 14.79 1.16 57.49
CA GLU A 134 15.99 0.33 57.37
C GLU A 134 15.72 -1.03 56.68
N LYS A 135 14.50 -1.56 56.81
CA LYS A 135 14.06 -2.78 56.11
C LYS A 135 13.49 -2.51 54.70
N SER A 136 13.40 -1.25 54.30
CA SER A 136 12.89 -0.88 52.98
C SER A 136 14.00 -0.89 51.93
N ASP A 137 13.58 -0.98 50.66
CA ASP A 137 14.44 -0.80 49.49
C ASP A 137 14.73 0.69 49.15
N ALA A 138 14.38 1.62 50.03
CA ALA A 138 14.49 3.05 49.76
C ALA A 138 15.95 3.49 49.74
N THR A 139 16.31 4.32 48.77
CA THR A 139 17.63 4.95 48.69
C THR A 139 17.56 6.44 48.99
N HIS A 140 16.43 7.09 48.68
CA HIS A 140 16.22 8.53 48.83
C HIS A 140 14.86 8.83 49.46
N VAL A 141 14.73 10.06 49.94
CA VAL A 141 13.46 10.66 50.35
C VAL A 141 13.16 11.92 49.53
N VAL A 142 11.89 12.15 49.24
CA VAL A 142 11.43 13.34 48.51
C VAL A 142 11.43 14.55 49.45
N THR A 143 12.29 15.53 49.15
CA THR A 143 12.48 16.72 50.00
C THR A 143 12.09 18.02 49.31
N GLY A 144 11.87 18.00 48.00
CA GLY A 144 11.35 19.14 47.25
C GLY A 144 10.48 18.69 46.08
N ILE A 145 9.43 19.44 45.78
CA ILE A 145 8.54 19.22 44.64
C ILE A 145 8.19 20.57 44.01
N LEU A 146 8.46 20.69 42.72
CA LEU A 146 7.96 21.77 41.88
C LEU A 146 6.65 21.29 41.26
N TYR A 147 5.59 22.04 41.49
CA TYR A 147 4.25 21.79 40.97
C TYR A 147 4.00 22.66 39.74
N GLY A 148 3.24 22.12 38.81
CA GLY A 148 2.93 22.74 37.53
C GLY A 148 1.99 21.89 36.71
N ALA A 149 1.97 22.10 35.41
CA ALA A 149 1.30 21.25 34.46
C ALA A 149 1.94 21.42 33.08
N ASN A 150 2.05 20.31 32.34
CA ASN A 150 2.46 20.32 30.95
C ASN A 150 1.28 19.91 30.06
N ALA A 151 1.33 20.34 28.81
CA ALA A 151 0.44 19.87 27.75
C ALA A 151 1.20 19.77 26.43
N PHE A 152 0.98 18.68 25.71
CA PHE A 152 1.51 18.41 24.38
C PHE A 152 0.36 18.30 23.39
N PHE A 153 0.45 19.10 22.34
CA PHE A 153 -0.41 19.04 21.17
C PHE A 153 0.40 18.45 20.02
N VAL A 154 0.15 17.20 19.70
CA VAL A 154 0.87 16.45 18.67
C VAL A 154 0.06 16.51 17.38
N PHE A 155 0.60 17.21 16.37
CA PHE A 155 -0.03 17.36 15.06
C PHE A 155 0.58 16.39 14.06
N ASP A 156 -0.26 15.51 13.50
CA ASP A 156 0.12 14.45 12.56
C ASP A 156 -0.55 14.65 11.20
N SER A 157 0.23 14.68 10.11
CA SER A 157 -0.32 14.66 8.74
C SER A 157 -0.88 13.29 8.36
N GLU A 158 -1.63 13.25 7.25
CA GLU A 158 -1.87 12.02 6.49
C GLU A 158 -0.57 11.43 5.89
N LYS A 159 -0.66 10.24 5.26
CA LYS A 159 0.44 9.64 4.49
C LYS A 159 0.84 10.58 3.34
N LEU A 160 2.13 10.84 3.22
CA LEU A 160 2.70 11.73 2.20
C LEU A 160 3.62 10.97 1.26
N GLU A 161 3.88 11.56 0.10
CA GLU A 161 5.06 11.20 -0.68
C GLU A 161 6.33 11.61 0.07
N SER A 162 7.38 10.81 -0.05
CA SER A 162 8.67 11.04 0.64
C SER A 162 9.24 12.44 0.36
N SER A 163 9.12 12.93 -0.89
CA SER A 163 9.56 14.26 -1.33
C SER A 163 8.79 15.42 -0.68
N SER A 164 7.58 15.15 -0.20
CA SER A 164 6.68 16.17 0.35
C SER A 164 6.78 16.31 1.87
N VAL A 165 7.38 15.34 2.58
CA VAL A 165 7.40 15.28 4.05
C VAL A 165 7.99 16.56 4.67
N GLU A 166 9.17 16.99 4.22
CA GLU A 166 9.83 18.18 4.78
C GLU A 166 9.06 19.46 4.46
N THR A 167 8.54 19.58 3.23
CA THR A 167 7.77 20.75 2.79
C THR A 167 6.47 20.89 3.59
N VAL A 168 5.75 19.79 3.81
CA VAL A 168 4.53 19.79 4.63
C VAL A 168 4.86 20.08 6.08
N GLN A 169 5.95 19.50 6.62
CA GLN A 169 6.37 19.76 8.00
C GLN A 169 6.70 21.24 8.24
N ALA A 170 7.39 21.89 7.30
CA ALA A 170 7.70 23.33 7.40
C ALA A 170 6.42 24.19 7.44
N LYS A 171 5.40 23.85 6.64
CA LYS A 171 4.10 24.52 6.65
C LYS A 171 3.33 24.29 7.96
N MET A 172 3.33 23.04 8.44
CA MET A 172 2.74 22.70 9.74
C MET A 172 3.40 23.49 10.87
N PHE A 173 4.74 23.56 10.87
CA PHE A 173 5.51 24.31 11.84
C PHE A 173 5.14 25.80 11.81
N ALA A 174 5.08 26.41 10.63
CA ALA A 174 4.70 27.82 10.49
C ALA A 174 3.30 28.12 11.06
N ALA A 175 2.32 27.23 10.81
CA ALA A 175 0.97 27.37 11.37
C ALA A 175 0.96 27.17 12.90
N VAL A 176 1.59 26.10 13.40
CA VAL A 176 1.65 25.77 14.84
C VAL A 176 2.38 26.84 15.63
N ASN A 177 3.40 27.48 15.06
CA ASN A 177 4.12 28.60 15.69
C ASN A 177 3.26 29.86 15.90
N LYS A 178 2.11 29.95 15.24
CA LYS A 178 1.15 31.04 15.43
C LYS A 178 0.11 30.76 16.52
N ILE A 179 0.05 29.54 17.09
CA ILE A 179 -0.93 29.20 18.14
C ILE A 179 -0.95 30.24 19.28
N PRO A 180 0.21 30.68 19.83
CA PRO A 180 0.21 31.65 20.93
C PRO A 180 -0.28 33.06 20.56
N SER A 181 -0.34 33.40 19.27
CA SER A 181 -0.72 34.75 18.82
C SER A 181 -2.21 34.90 18.50
N PHE A 182 -2.98 33.82 18.54
CA PHE A 182 -4.44 33.88 18.32
C PHE A 182 -5.18 34.28 19.60
N ASN A 183 -6.09 35.26 19.50
CA ASN A 183 -6.95 35.69 20.60
C ASN A 183 -8.35 35.04 20.49
N ILE A 184 -8.93 34.65 21.63
CA ILE A 184 -10.22 33.96 21.79
C ILE A 184 -11.37 34.73 21.13
N GLU A 185 -11.34 36.07 21.18
CA GLU A 185 -12.43 36.93 20.72
C GLU A 185 -12.52 37.08 19.20
N ALA A 186 -11.50 36.63 18.45
CA ALA A 186 -11.39 36.84 17.01
C ALA A 186 -11.34 35.52 16.22
N ARG A 187 -12.25 34.58 16.50
CA ARG A 187 -12.45 33.34 15.68
C ARG A 187 -12.55 33.63 14.17
N ALA A 188 -12.96 34.84 13.78
CA ALA A 188 -13.15 35.26 12.39
C ALA A 188 -11.85 35.69 11.67
N GLU A 189 -10.72 35.92 12.36
CA GLU A 189 -9.46 36.35 11.72
C GLU A 189 -8.23 35.56 12.20
N MET A 190 -8.28 34.22 12.14
CA MET A 190 -7.04 33.45 12.14
C MET A 190 -6.26 33.80 10.87
N LYS A 191 -5.31 34.73 10.98
CA LYS A 191 -4.43 35.21 9.90
C LYS A 191 -3.43 34.13 9.50
N LEU A 192 -3.96 33.09 8.87
CA LEU A 192 -3.23 32.04 8.19
C LEU A 192 -3.19 32.38 6.69
N THR A 193 -2.08 32.08 6.04
CA THR A 193 -2.05 32.10 4.57
C THR A 193 -2.95 31.01 4.02
N LYS A 194 -3.29 31.06 2.73
CA LYS A 194 -4.08 30.01 2.09
C LYS A 194 -3.38 28.65 2.21
N GLU A 195 -2.07 28.64 2.03
CA GLU A 195 -1.23 27.44 2.07
C GLU A 195 -1.15 26.86 3.49
N GLU A 196 -1.09 27.70 4.53
CA GLU A 196 -1.16 27.26 5.92
C GLU A 196 -2.53 26.69 6.25
N ARG A 197 -3.61 27.34 5.79
CA ARG A 197 -4.98 26.86 6.00
C ARG A 197 -5.23 25.51 5.33
N ASP A 198 -4.75 25.36 4.09
CA ASP A 198 -4.84 24.10 3.35
C ASP A 198 -4.03 22.98 4.02
N ALA A 199 -2.91 23.31 4.69
CA ALA A 199 -2.12 22.36 5.45
C ALA A 199 -2.81 21.94 6.76
N ILE A 200 -3.39 22.88 7.53
CA ILE A 200 -4.02 22.56 8.82
C ILE A 200 -5.28 21.69 8.70
N ASN A 201 -6.00 21.82 7.59
CA ASN A 201 -7.19 20.99 7.33
C ASN A 201 -6.86 19.52 7.07
N LYS A 202 -5.57 19.17 6.91
CA LYS A 202 -5.10 17.83 6.54
C LYS A 202 -4.32 17.13 7.65
N PHE A 203 -4.18 17.73 8.82
CA PHE A 203 -3.54 17.10 9.96
C PHE A 203 -4.48 16.98 11.16
N THR A 204 -4.23 15.95 11.97
CA THR A 204 -4.98 15.65 13.19
C THR A 204 -4.21 16.14 14.41
N CYS A 205 -4.91 16.47 15.50
CA CYS A 205 -4.31 16.80 16.79
C CYS A 205 -4.55 15.67 17.80
N LYS A 206 -3.52 15.30 18.55
CA LYS A 206 -3.63 14.49 19.77
C LYS A 206 -3.16 15.31 20.97
N PHE A 207 -3.80 15.11 22.11
CA PHE A 207 -3.50 15.83 23.35
C PHE A 207 -2.98 14.89 24.43
N TYR A 208 -1.86 15.28 25.04
CA TYR A 208 -1.31 14.66 26.24
C TYR A 208 -1.04 15.76 27.26
N GLY A 209 -1.81 15.85 28.32
CA GLY A 209 -1.66 16.93 29.28
C GLY A 209 -2.04 16.54 30.70
N ASP A 210 -1.61 17.38 31.63
CA ASP A 210 -1.91 17.25 33.06
C ASP A 210 -3.20 17.99 33.46
N PHE A 211 -4.02 18.35 32.48
CA PHE A 211 -5.25 19.11 32.64
C PHE A 211 -6.47 18.22 32.44
N ILE A 212 -7.51 18.43 33.25
CA ILE A 212 -8.81 17.80 33.06
C ILE A 212 -9.61 18.67 32.09
N LEU A 213 -9.78 18.17 30.87
CA LEU A 213 -10.56 18.85 29.82
C LEU A 213 -11.92 18.17 29.65
N GLU A 214 -12.95 18.95 29.31
CA GLU A 214 -14.25 18.40 28.91
C GLU A 214 -14.16 17.58 27.62
N LYS A 215 -13.34 18.04 26.67
CA LYS A 215 -13.07 17.38 25.39
C LYS A 215 -11.63 17.63 24.96
N ASN A 216 -10.93 16.56 24.57
CA ASN A 216 -9.59 16.67 24.01
C ASN A 216 -9.63 17.27 22.60
N PRO A 217 -8.66 18.14 22.25
CA PRO A 217 -8.59 18.74 20.93
C PRO A 217 -8.24 17.70 19.87
N THR A 218 -8.93 17.79 18.73
CA THR A 218 -8.73 16.89 17.58
C THR A 218 -8.35 17.61 16.30
N THR A 219 -8.59 18.92 16.24
CA THR A 219 -8.22 19.81 15.12
C THR A 219 -7.27 20.92 15.56
N PHE A 220 -6.77 21.69 14.59
CA PHE A 220 -5.95 22.87 14.87
C PHE A 220 -6.73 23.94 15.65
N GLU A 221 -7.98 24.19 15.30
CA GLU A 221 -8.86 25.16 15.97
C GLU A 221 -9.21 24.73 17.40
N ASP A 222 -9.45 23.43 17.60
CA ASP A 222 -9.64 22.87 18.93
C ASP A 222 -8.38 23.11 19.78
N ALA A 223 -7.19 22.91 19.20
CA ALA A 223 -5.92 23.10 19.88
C ALA A 223 -5.69 24.56 20.29
N VAL A 224 -5.96 25.52 19.40
CA VAL A 224 -5.91 26.97 19.72
C VAL A 224 -6.87 27.33 20.84
N THR A 225 -8.11 26.86 20.75
CA THR A 225 -9.13 27.09 21.78
C THR A 225 -8.71 26.49 23.12
N THR A 226 -8.19 25.26 23.11
CA THR A 226 -7.74 24.57 24.32
C THR A 226 -6.55 25.27 24.94
N PHE A 227 -5.53 25.61 24.15
CA PHE A 227 -4.34 26.33 24.60
C PHE A 227 -4.68 27.62 25.35
N SER A 228 -5.60 28.41 24.78
CA SER A 228 -6.01 29.68 25.39
C SER A 228 -6.65 29.56 26.77
N LYS A 229 -7.22 28.39 27.09
CA LYS A 229 -7.86 28.09 28.38
C LYS A 229 -6.90 27.46 29.40
N LEU A 230 -5.75 26.93 28.98
CA LEU A 230 -4.82 26.22 29.87
C LEU A 230 -4.34 27.06 31.07
N PRO A 231 -4.00 28.37 30.91
CA PRO A 231 -3.59 29.19 32.04
C PRO A 231 -4.69 29.34 33.10
N GLU A 232 -5.95 29.48 32.68
CA GLU A 232 -7.11 29.60 33.57
C GLU A 232 -7.40 28.29 34.31
N LEU A 233 -7.25 27.15 33.63
CA LEU A 233 -7.47 25.82 34.21
C LEU A 233 -6.46 25.49 35.32
N LEU A 234 -5.24 26.02 35.23
CA LEU A 234 -4.21 25.87 36.26
C LEU A 234 -4.63 26.53 37.59
N GLY A 235 -5.42 27.61 37.52
CA GLY A 235 -5.94 28.35 38.67
C GLY A 235 -4.85 29.01 39.54
N GLU A 236 -5.29 29.81 40.52
CA GLU A 236 -4.39 30.45 41.50
C GLU A 236 -4.01 29.54 42.68
N THR A 237 -4.53 28.31 42.72
CA THR A 237 -4.41 27.40 43.88
C THR A 237 -3.65 26.12 43.53
N LYS A 238 -3.00 25.50 44.51
CA LYS A 238 -2.29 24.21 44.38
C LYS A 238 -3.16 23.03 43.92
N LYS A 239 -4.49 23.16 43.92
CA LYS A 239 -5.40 22.02 43.71
C LYS A 239 -5.40 21.48 42.28
N ASN A 240 -5.03 22.30 41.31
CA ASN A 240 -5.08 21.96 39.89
C ASN A 240 -3.68 21.73 39.29
N SER A 241 -2.62 21.72 40.10
CA SER A 241 -1.26 21.46 39.65
C SER A 241 -0.77 20.09 40.10
N VAL A 242 0.07 19.48 39.28
CA VAL A 242 0.69 18.17 39.54
C VAL A 242 2.20 18.34 39.76
N PRO A 243 2.87 17.38 40.42
CA PRO A 243 4.33 17.35 40.46
C PRO A 243 4.89 17.34 39.03
N VAL A 244 5.79 18.26 38.71
CA VAL A 244 6.52 18.29 37.43
C VAL A 244 8.00 17.92 37.59
N LYS A 245 8.62 18.36 38.70
CA LYS A 245 10.02 18.06 39.03
C LYS A 245 10.17 17.82 40.52
N VAL A 246 11.03 16.87 40.88
CA VAL A 246 11.17 16.39 42.26
C VAL A 246 12.64 16.39 42.64
N TRP A 247 12.94 16.78 43.88
CA TRP A 247 14.25 16.73 44.50
C TRP A 247 14.29 15.61 45.52
N LEU A 248 15.31 14.77 45.37
CA LEU A 248 15.55 13.57 46.14
C LEU A 248 16.82 13.78 46.97
N THR A 249 16.70 13.58 48.28
CA THR A 249 17.84 13.59 49.20
C THR A 249 18.19 12.15 49.57
N PRO A 250 19.47 11.73 49.42
CA PRO A 250 19.91 10.42 49.87
C PRO A 250 19.59 10.19 51.35
N LEU A 251 19.17 8.98 51.72
CA LEU A 251 18.91 8.65 53.13
C LEU A 251 20.19 8.73 53.99
N GLU A 252 21.34 8.40 53.39
CA GLU A 252 22.65 8.48 54.05
C GLU A 252 23.00 9.91 54.48
N ASP A 253 22.66 10.93 53.67
CA ASP A 253 22.85 12.35 54.01
C ASP A 253 22.04 12.78 55.25
N LEU A 254 21.00 12.01 55.60
CA LEU A 254 20.15 12.22 56.76
C LEU A 254 20.55 11.32 57.95
N GLY A 255 21.63 10.55 57.83
CA GLY A 255 22.07 9.60 58.85
C GLY A 255 21.16 8.39 59.01
N VAL A 256 20.36 8.09 57.98
CA VAL A 256 19.47 6.93 57.95
C VAL A 256 20.10 5.83 57.10
N THR A 257 20.24 4.64 57.65
CA THR A 257 20.71 3.47 56.89
C THR A 257 19.60 3.04 55.93
N GLY A 258 19.90 3.04 54.64
CA GLY A 258 18.98 2.62 53.58
C GLY A 258 19.72 1.86 52.49
N ALA A 259 19.01 1.47 51.43
CA ALA A 259 19.65 0.89 50.26
C ALA A 259 20.54 1.93 49.57
N GLU A 260 21.59 1.47 48.88
CA GLU A 260 22.57 2.35 48.25
C GLU A 260 22.57 2.18 46.73
N LEU A 261 22.68 3.30 46.02
CA LEU A 261 22.96 3.32 44.58
C LEU A 261 24.47 3.21 44.39
N LYS A 262 24.96 2.03 43.99
CA LYS A 262 26.40 1.76 43.84
C LYS A 262 26.98 2.28 42.54
N GLU A 263 26.24 2.07 41.45
CA GLU A 263 26.65 2.45 40.11
C GLU A 263 25.43 2.96 39.33
N ASN A 264 25.65 3.69 38.25
CA ASN A 264 24.60 4.11 37.34
C ASN A 264 25.00 3.77 35.91
N ILE A 265 24.00 3.65 35.04
CA ILE A 265 24.28 3.24 33.67
C ILE A 265 24.99 4.37 32.92
N SER A 266 26.08 4.03 32.26
CA SER A 266 26.90 4.95 31.49
C SER A 266 26.12 5.57 30.34
N SER A 267 26.43 6.83 30.05
CA SER A 267 25.79 7.57 28.96
C SER A 267 25.96 6.90 27.61
N GLY A 268 27.09 6.21 27.41
CA GLY A 268 27.37 5.40 26.22
C GLY A 268 26.33 4.30 26.02
N LEU A 269 26.01 3.54 27.08
CA LEU A 269 25.05 2.44 27.00
C LEU A 269 23.61 2.90 26.91
N VAL A 270 23.21 3.95 27.64
CA VAL A 270 21.87 4.53 27.48
C VAL A 270 21.64 5.00 26.04
N ARG A 271 22.64 5.63 25.43
CA ARG A 271 22.58 6.04 24.02
C ARG A 271 22.53 4.84 23.08
N LYS A 272 23.34 3.79 23.30
CA LYS A 272 23.29 2.54 22.51
C LYS A 272 21.90 1.90 22.59
N PHE A 273 21.30 1.86 23.78
CA PHE A 273 19.96 1.34 24.02
C PHE A 273 18.89 2.14 23.27
N CYS A 274 18.90 3.48 23.40
CA CYS A 274 17.99 4.37 22.71
C CYS A 274 18.08 4.20 21.19
N ASN A 275 19.29 4.26 20.63
CA ASN A 275 19.50 4.12 19.19
C ASN A 275 19.04 2.76 18.66
N SER A 276 19.25 1.68 19.42
CA SER A 276 18.83 0.33 19.04
C SER A 276 17.31 0.22 18.97
N LEU A 277 16.59 0.78 19.97
CA LEU A 277 15.13 0.81 19.97
C LEU A 277 14.56 1.70 18.87
N GLU A 278 15.15 2.88 18.64
CA GLU A 278 14.73 3.77 17.56
C GLU A 278 14.94 3.15 16.18
N SER A 279 16.07 2.46 15.98
CA SER A 279 16.36 1.73 14.74
C SER A 279 15.30 0.68 14.43
N ILE A 280 14.83 -0.08 15.42
CA ILE A 280 13.81 -1.12 15.18
C ILE A 280 12.44 -0.47 14.94
N LYS A 281 12.09 0.56 15.71
CA LYS A 281 10.86 1.34 15.50
C LYS A 281 10.82 1.97 14.11
N GLU A 282 11.96 2.38 13.54
CA GLU A 282 12.05 2.83 12.16
C GLU A 282 11.61 1.76 11.17
N MET A 283 12.14 0.54 11.33
CA MET A 283 11.79 -0.61 10.50
C MET A 283 10.31 -0.95 10.63
N GLU A 284 9.74 -0.88 11.83
CA GLU A 284 8.30 -1.05 12.03
C GLU A 284 7.45 -0.01 11.29
N ARG A 285 7.85 1.28 11.34
CA ARG A 285 7.13 2.36 10.62
C ARG A 285 7.20 2.16 9.11
N ARG A 286 8.37 1.79 8.60
CA ARG A 286 8.58 1.46 7.18
C ARG A 286 7.72 0.27 6.76
N CYS A 287 7.69 -0.79 7.56
CA CYS A 287 6.83 -1.95 7.31
C CYS A 287 5.34 -1.60 7.32
N ARG A 288 4.87 -0.82 8.31
CA ARG A 288 3.47 -0.35 8.35
C ARG A 288 3.09 0.47 7.12
N GLU A 289 3.99 1.30 6.62
CA GLU A 289 3.75 2.07 5.39
C GLU A 289 3.60 1.17 4.16
N ALA A 290 4.45 0.14 4.03
CA ALA A 290 4.32 -0.87 2.97
C ALA A 290 3.00 -1.64 3.08
N GLN A 291 2.48 -1.89 4.28
CA GLN A 291 1.18 -2.53 4.50
C GLN A 291 -0.02 -1.68 4.02
N GLU A 292 0.13 -0.37 3.88
CA GLU A 292 -0.92 0.54 3.38
C GLU A 292 -0.97 0.62 1.84
N GLU A 293 -0.07 -0.08 1.13
CA GLU A 293 -0.10 -0.12 -0.33
C GLU A 293 -1.31 -0.93 -0.84
N LYS A 294 -2.01 -0.40 -1.85
CA LYS A 294 -3.23 -1.02 -2.42
C LYS A 294 -3.01 -2.45 -2.92
N VAL A 295 -1.81 -2.74 -3.42
CA VAL A 295 -1.42 -4.08 -3.87
C VAL A 295 -1.33 -5.07 -2.71
N VAL A 296 -0.95 -4.61 -1.51
CA VAL A 296 -0.89 -5.44 -0.30
C VAL A 296 -2.29 -5.73 0.25
N GLU A 297 -3.23 -4.80 0.10
CA GLU A 297 -4.65 -5.05 0.37
C GLU A 297 -5.23 -6.11 -0.58
N SER A 298 -4.82 -6.09 -1.85
CA SER A 298 -5.28 -7.04 -2.87
C SER A 298 -4.73 -8.46 -2.68
N PHE A 299 -3.54 -8.60 -2.10
CA PHE A 299 -2.83 -9.89 -1.97
C PHE A 299 -2.47 -10.20 -0.51
N PRO A 300 -3.31 -10.95 0.22
CA PRO A 300 -3.11 -11.29 1.63
C PRO A 300 -1.78 -11.98 1.94
N GLN A 301 -1.17 -12.66 0.95
CA GLN A 301 0.11 -13.34 1.05
C GLN A 301 1.23 -12.35 1.43
N ILE A 302 1.27 -11.20 0.76
CA ILE A 302 2.26 -10.14 1.03
C ILE A 302 2.00 -9.51 2.39
N ARG A 303 0.72 -9.22 2.69
CA ARG A 303 0.30 -8.66 3.98
C ARG A 303 0.73 -9.54 5.15
N LYS A 304 0.59 -10.86 5.02
CA LYS A 304 1.00 -11.83 6.05
C LYS A 304 2.50 -11.76 6.32
N LYS A 305 3.35 -11.69 5.30
CA LYS A 305 4.81 -11.56 5.46
C LYS A 305 5.19 -10.27 6.20
N LEU A 306 4.68 -9.13 5.73
CA LEU A 306 4.91 -7.83 6.39
C LEU A 306 4.42 -7.84 7.84
N LYS A 307 3.28 -8.48 8.10
CA LYS A 307 2.73 -8.57 9.44
C LYS A 307 3.60 -9.39 10.40
N VAL A 308 4.08 -10.54 9.96
CA VAL A 308 5.02 -11.38 10.73
C VAL A 308 6.31 -10.61 11.03
N PHE A 309 6.85 -9.88 10.06
CA PHE A 309 8.01 -9.00 10.29
C PHE A 309 7.72 -7.95 11.36
N GLU A 310 6.60 -7.23 11.25
CA GLU A 310 6.21 -6.19 12.21
C GLU A 310 6.06 -6.77 13.64
N ASP A 311 5.41 -7.92 13.76
CA ASP A 311 5.16 -8.56 15.06
C ASP A 311 6.47 -9.09 15.68
N ASN A 312 7.36 -9.69 14.88
CA ASN A 312 8.70 -10.10 15.34
C ASN A 312 9.53 -8.91 15.84
N CYS A 313 9.49 -7.76 15.15
CA CYS A 313 10.17 -6.53 15.60
C CYS A 313 9.63 -6.03 16.94
N LYS A 314 8.31 -6.01 17.12
CA LYS A 314 7.67 -5.62 18.39
C LYS A 314 8.04 -6.54 19.54
N ASP A 315 8.03 -7.85 19.28
CA ASP A 315 8.38 -8.85 20.28
C ASP A 315 9.87 -8.76 20.66
N TYR A 316 10.75 -8.53 19.70
CA TYR A 316 12.17 -8.28 19.97
C TYR A 316 12.37 -7.00 20.81
N THR A 317 11.74 -5.89 20.44
CA THR A 317 11.77 -4.65 21.24
C THR A 317 11.28 -4.90 22.67
N SER A 318 10.20 -5.65 22.84
CA SER A 318 9.66 -6.01 24.16
C SER A 318 10.63 -6.88 24.96
N ASN A 319 11.28 -7.85 24.32
CA ASN A 319 12.30 -8.69 24.95
C ASN A 319 13.54 -7.89 25.37
N LEU A 320 13.99 -6.96 24.53
CA LEU A 320 15.13 -6.10 24.84
C LEU A 320 14.81 -5.16 26.01
N SER A 321 13.64 -4.51 25.99
CA SER A 321 13.18 -3.70 27.12
C SER A 321 13.05 -4.50 28.41
N ARG A 322 12.53 -5.74 28.36
CA ARG A 322 12.45 -6.63 29.54
C ARG A 322 13.82 -7.03 30.07
N ALA A 323 14.76 -7.38 29.20
CA ALA A 323 16.13 -7.69 29.61
C ALA A 323 16.77 -6.48 30.32
N MET A 324 16.55 -5.27 29.79
CA MET A 324 16.99 -4.04 30.44
C MET A 324 16.27 -3.80 31.77
N GLN A 325 14.96 -4.06 31.85
CA GLN A 325 14.17 -3.99 33.10
C GLN A 325 14.79 -4.82 34.23
N GLU A 326 15.29 -6.02 33.90
CA GLU A 326 15.93 -6.93 34.84
C GLU A 326 17.36 -6.50 35.20
N LYS A 327 18.13 -6.01 34.23
CA LYS A 327 19.56 -5.69 34.39
C LYS A 327 19.82 -4.33 35.03
N ILE A 328 19.00 -3.31 34.73
CA ILE A 328 19.19 -1.94 35.24
C ILE A 328 19.26 -1.92 36.79
N PRO A 329 18.33 -2.55 37.54
CA PRO A 329 18.41 -2.54 39.00
C PRO A 329 19.63 -3.29 39.53
N LEU A 330 20.01 -4.41 38.93
CA LEU A 330 21.15 -5.22 39.37
C LEU A 330 22.48 -4.48 39.21
N ILE A 331 22.65 -3.72 38.12
CA ILE A 331 23.81 -2.85 37.92
C ILE A 331 23.81 -1.74 38.97
N ARG A 332 22.66 -1.08 39.18
CA ARG A 332 22.53 -0.01 40.16
C ARG A 332 22.75 -0.47 41.61
N GLU A 333 22.46 -1.74 41.90
CA GLU A 333 22.76 -2.43 43.17
C GLU A 333 24.23 -2.87 43.29
N GLY A 334 25.03 -2.78 42.22
CA GLY A 334 26.41 -3.27 42.17
C GLY A 334 26.53 -4.80 42.15
N LYS A 335 25.43 -5.51 41.82
CA LYS A 335 25.39 -6.98 41.73
C LYS A 335 25.82 -7.50 40.35
N GLU A 336 25.66 -6.68 39.33
CA GLU A 336 26.12 -6.95 37.97
C GLU A 336 26.92 -5.77 37.42
N ASP A 337 27.81 -6.04 36.47
CA ASP A 337 28.62 -5.06 35.77
C ASP A 337 27.99 -4.71 34.42
N GLU A 338 28.19 -3.48 33.93
CA GLU A 338 27.66 -2.99 32.65
C GLU A 338 27.96 -3.90 31.44
N ARG A 339 29.04 -4.69 31.50
CA ARG A 339 29.40 -5.69 30.47
C ARG A 339 28.28 -6.70 30.19
N CYS A 340 27.36 -6.95 31.13
CA CYS A 340 26.22 -7.82 30.88
C CYS A 340 25.27 -7.22 29.83
N VAL A 341 25.10 -5.90 29.82
CA VAL A 341 24.29 -5.15 28.88
C VAL A 341 25.03 -4.94 27.56
N GLU A 342 26.35 -4.70 27.60
CA GLU A 342 27.18 -4.64 26.38
C GLU A 342 27.02 -5.89 25.51
N LYS A 343 27.07 -7.07 26.14
CA LYS A 343 26.87 -8.36 25.47
C LYS A 343 25.53 -8.46 24.77
N LEU A 344 24.44 -7.96 25.36
CA LEU A 344 23.11 -7.97 24.73
C LEU A 344 23.12 -7.25 23.39
N PHE A 345 23.79 -6.10 23.31
CA PHE A 345 23.89 -5.35 22.07
C PHE A 345 24.88 -5.98 21.07
N ASP A 346 25.95 -6.61 21.54
CA ASP A 346 26.88 -7.33 20.65
C ASP A 346 26.24 -8.60 20.07
N GLU A 347 25.31 -9.22 20.81
CA GLU A 347 24.45 -10.29 20.32
C GLU A 347 23.41 -9.78 19.32
N GLN A 348 22.85 -8.58 19.53
CA GLN A 348 21.95 -7.93 18.56
C GLN A 348 22.60 -7.75 17.19
N GLU A 349 23.84 -7.25 17.14
CA GLU A 349 24.58 -7.05 15.89
C GLU A 349 24.76 -8.35 15.09
N LYS A 350 24.79 -9.50 15.78
CA LYS A 350 24.90 -10.84 15.17
C LYS A 350 23.55 -11.51 14.94
N SER A 351 22.47 -10.91 15.42
CA SER A 351 21.10 -11.43 15.35
C SER A 351 20.44 -11.06 14.02
N PRO A 352 19.29 -11.67 13.67
CA PRO A 352 18.48 -11.21 12.53
C PRO A 352 17.87 -9.81 12.74
N PHE A 353 17.99 -9.22 13.93
CA PHE A 353 17.46 -7.90 14.30
C PHE A 353 18.50 -6.77 14.22
N ASN A 354 19.67 -7.00 13.59
CA ASN A 354 20.58 -5.90 13.28
C ASN A 354 19.98 -5.01 12.18
N HIS A 355 20.32 -3.71 12.22
CA HIS A 355 19.74 -2.71 11.32
C HIS A 355 19.90 -3.09 9.84
N THR A 356 21.11 -3.43 9.40
CA THR A 356 21.42 -3.72 7.98
C THR A 356 20.59 -4.88 7.44
N THR A 357 20.33 -5.87 8.27
CA THR A 357 19.59 -7.08 7.90
C THR A 357 18.08 -6.80 7.80
N LEU A 358 17.52 -6.09 8.79
CA LEU A 358 16.12 -5.66 8.75
C LEU A 358 15.84 -4.73 7.55
N ASP A 359 16.75 -3.79 7.30
CA ASP A 359 16.66 -2.83 6.20
C ASP A 359 16.73 -3.54 4.83
N ALA A 360 17.67 -4.47 4.66
CA ALA A 360 17.78 -5.27 3.45
C ALA A 360 16.52 -6.13 3.20
N TRP A 361 15.92 -6.71 4.25
CA TRP A 361 14.67 -7.47 4.09
C TRP A 361 13.52 -6.56 3.61
N LEU A 362 13.38 -5.36 4.19
CA LEU A 362 12.36 -4.40 3.77
C LEU A 362 12.58 -3.88 2.35
N ASP A 363 13.84 -3.62 1.94
CA ASP A 363 14.18 -3.28 0.55
C ASP A 363 13.66 -4.34 -0.43
N ASN A 364 13.83 -5.62 -0.08
CA ASN A 364 13.37 -6.74 -0.91
C ASN A 364 11.85 -6.82 -0.98
N ALA A 365 11.17 -6.67 0.17
CA ALA A 365 9.72 -6.70 0.23
C ALA A 365 9.11 -5.54 -0.58
N GLU A 366 9.66 -4.33 -0.45
CA GLU A 366 9.24 -3.17 -1.23
C GLU A 366 9.54 -3.35 -2.72
N ARG A 367 10.66 -3.98 -3.08
CA ARG A 367 10.99 -4.30 -4.47
C ARG A 367 9.98 -5.27 -5.09
N GLU A 368 9.62 -6.32 -4.37
CA GLU A 368 8.59 -7.28 -4.75
C GLU A 368 7.24 -6.57 -5.00
N ILE A 369 6.79 -5.77 -4.02
CA ILE A 369 5.57 -4.95 -4.08
C ILE A 369 5.56 -4.06 -5.34
N ASN A 370 6.66 -3.34 -5.61
CA ASN A 370 6.77 -2.44 -6.75
C ASN A 370 6.68 -3.15 -8.10
N ILE A 371 7.23 -4.37 -8.22
CA ILE A 371 7.14 -5.15 -9.48
C ILE A 371 5.71 -5.62 -9.73
N ILE A 372 5.04 -6.13 -8.69
CA ILE A 372 3.66 -6.59 -8.77
C ILE A 372 2.75 -5.42 -9.12
N MET A 373 2.91 -4.28 -8.42
CA MET A 373 2.19 -3.05 -8.70
C MET A 373 2.38 -2.60 -10.16
N SER A 374 3.62 -2.62 -10.68
CA SER A 374 3.88 -2.29 -12.08
C SER A 374 3.14 -3.19 -13.09
N CYS A 375 2.91 -4.47 -12.75
CA CYS A 375 2.13 -5.37 -13.59
C CYS A 375 0.62 -5.09 -13.47
N LEU A 376 0.13 -4.79 -12.27
CA LEU A 376 -1.27 -4.40 -12.05
C LEU A 376 -1.61 -3.08 -12.74
N ASP A 377 -0.71 -2.10 -12.76
CA ASP A 377 -0.89 -0.84 -13.49
C ASP A 377 -1.05 -1.08 -15.00
N ILE A 378 -0.30 -2.04 -15.56
CA ILE A 378 -0.48 -2.47 -16.96
C ILE A 378 -1.85 -3.14 -17.17
N MET A 379 -2.36 -3.81 -16.14
CA MET A 379 -3.64 -4.52 -16.11
C MET A 379 -4.78 -3.67 -15.53
N GLU A 380 -4.69 -2.35 -15.65
CA GLU A 380 -5.71 -1.42 -15.14
C GLU A 380 -7.13 -1.82 -15.59
N GLY A 381 -8.05 -1.91 -14.62
CA GLY A 381 -9.44 -2.31 -14.83
C GLY A 381 -9.70 -3.81 -14.79
N ILE A 382 -8.67 -4.65 -14.63
CA ILE A 382 -8.82 -6.09 -14.39
C ILE A 382 -8.97 -6.34 -12.88
N PRO A 383 -10.05 -7.01 -12.42
CA PRO A 383 -10.25 -7.26 -11.01
C PRO A 383 -9.24 -8.26 -10.44
N THR A 384 -8.81 -8.02 -9.20
CA THR A 384 -7.99 -8.95 -8.42
C THR A 384 -8.88 -9.89 -7.59
N VAL A 385 -8.37 -11.09 -7.31
CA VAL A 385 -8.96 -12.02 -6.35
C VAL A 385 -7.92 -12.39 -5.28
N PRO A 386 -8.31 -12.46 -3.99
CA PRO A 386 -7.36 -12.59 -2.89
C PRO A 386 -6.80 -14.00 -2.70
N ASP A 387 -7.56 -15.02 -3.08
CA ASP A 387 -7.24 -16.43 -2.82
C ASP A 387 -7.89 -17.38 -3.85
N GLU A 388 -7.51 -18.66 -3.76
CA GLU A 388 -7.99 -19.72 -4.64
C GLU A 388 -9.51 -19.94 -4.52
N ASN A 389 -10.08 -19.86 -3.32
CA ASN A 389 -11.52 -19.99 -3.10
C ASN A 389 -12.32 -18.90 -3.83
N SER A 390 -11.80 -17.67 -3.83
CA SER A 390 -12.40 -16.54 -4.53
C SER A 390 -12.26 -16.70 -6.04
N LEU A 391 -11.14 -17.24 -6.53
CA LEU A 391 -10.98 -17.60 -7.93
C LEU A 391 -11.97 -18.70 -8.35
N ASP A 392 -12.13 -19.76 -7.57
CA ASP A 392 -13.06 -20.87 -7.86
C ASP A 392 -14.50 -20.38 -8.02
N ARG A 393 -14.95 -19.45 -7.16
CA ARG A 393 -16.28 -18.82 -7.31
C ARG A 393 -16.44 -18.09 -8.64
N GLN A 394 -15.38 -17.48 -9.15
CA GLN A 394 -15.40 -16.78 -10.43
C GLN A 394 -15.35 -17.74 -11.61
N VAL A 395 -14.58 -18.83 -11.48
CA VAL A 395 -14.46 -19.92 -12.48
C VAL A 395 -15.80 -20.63 -12.66
N LEU A 396 -16.54 -20.86 -11.57
CA LEU A 396 -17.82 -21.57 -11.57
C LEU A 396 -19.03 -20.65 -11.77
N ALA A 397 -18.81 -19.35 -12.05
CA ALA A 397 -19.89 -18.39 -12.20
C ALA A 397 -20.73 -18.66 -13.46
N ALA A 398 -22.06 -18.57 -13.32
CA ALA A 398 -22.98 -18.76 -14.44
C ALA A 398 -22.69 -17.80 -15.60
N GLY A 399 -22.64 -18.34 -16.83
CA GLY A 399 -22.40 -17.57 -18.05
C GLY A 399 -20.92 -17.33 -18.39
N VAL A 400 -19.98 -17.73 -17.52
CA VAL A 400 -18.54 -17.73 -17.84
C VAL A 400 -18.20 -19.01 -18.59
N ALA A 401 -17.74 -18.88 -19.84
CA ALA A 401 -17.30 -20.01 -20.65
C ALA A 401 -15.77 -20.18 -20.56
N ASP A 402 -15.03 -19.08 -20.67
CA ASP A 402 -13.57 -19.06 -20.49
C ASP A 402 -13.18 -17.97 -19.48
N LEU A 403 -12.30 -18.36 -18.55
CA LEU A 403 -11.70 -17.45 -17.58
C LEU A 403 -10.19 -17.51 -17.72
N PHE A 404 -9.58 -16.34 -17.85
CA PHE A 404 -8.13 -16.17 -17.87
C PHE A 404 -7.71 -15.44 -16.59
N CYS A 405 -6.80 -16.03 -15.83
CA CYS A 405 -6.28 -15.44 -14.59
C CYS A 405 -4.79 -15.19 -14.74
N PHE A 406 -4.36 -13.93 -14.64
CA PHE A 406 -2.95 -13.60 -14.48
C PHE A 406 -2.52 -13.94 -13.05
N VAL A 407 -1.69 -14.97 -12.91
CA VAL A 407 -1.25 -15.50 -11.62
C VAL A 407 0.17 -15.03 -11.35
N PHE A 408 0.35 -14.29 -10.26
CA PHE A 408 1.66 -14.03 -9.66
C PHE A 408 2.10 -15.30 -8.90
N SER A 409 2.87 -16.15 -9.56
CA SER A 409 3.18 -17.52 -9.11
C SER A 409 4.30 -17.60 -8.08
N SER A 410 5.11 -16.55 -7.95
CA SER A 410 6.24 -16.50 -7.00
C SER A 410 6.00 -15.66 -5.76
N VAL A 411 4.75 -15.23 -5.53
CA VAL A 411 4.36 -14.50 -4.31
C VAL A 411 3.99 -15.51 -3.23
N GLU A 412 4.97 -15.91 -2.44
CA GLU A 412 4.82 -16.91 -1.38
C GLU A 412 4.64 -16.27 0.00
N THR A 413 4.06 -17.03 0.95
CA THR A 413 4.00 -16.65 2.37
C THR A 413 5.19 -17.15 3.17
N ASP A 414 5.85 -18.20 2.67
CA ASP A 414 6.96 -18.86 3.37
C ASP A 414 8.21 -18.02 3.15
N ASP A 415 8.84 -17.58 4.25
CA ASP A 415 10.05 -16.76 4.22
C ASP A 415 11.02 -17.29 5.30
N PRO A 416 12.10 -17.99 4.90
CA PRO A 416 13.04 -18.56 5.85
C PRO A 416 13.70 -17.55 6.78
N PHE A 417 13.82 -16.29 6.35
CA PHE A 417 14.37 -15.23 7.19
C PHE A 417 13.37 -14.82 8.27
N LEU A 418 12.07 -14.74 7.95
CA LEU A 418 11.03 -14.52 8.96
C LEU A 418 10.94 -15.68 9.95
N ASP A 419 11.09 -16.93 9.49
CA ASP A 419 11.14 -18.10 10.38
C ASP A 419 12.33 -18.02 11.35
N GLN A 420 13.49 -17.57 10.86
CA GLN A 420 14.66 -17.29 11.72
C GLN A 420 14.38 -16.19 12.74
N MET A 421 13.74 -15.08 12.34
CA MET A 421 13.36 -14.01 13.27
C MET A 421 12.41 -14.54 14.36
N THR A 422 11.36 -15.26 13.97
CA THR A 422 10.39 -15.83 14.91
C THR A 422 11.05 -16.83 15.87
N SER A 423 11.91 -17.71 15.37
CA SER A 423 12.67 -18.65 16.20
C SER A 423 13.60 -17.94 17.18
N TYR A 424 14.21 -16.83 16.79
CA TYR A 424 15.12 -16.06 17.64
C TYR A 424 14.36 -15.43 18.81
N VAL A 425 13.24 -14.76 18.53
CA VAL A 425 12.41 -14.08 19.54
C VAL A 425 11.76 -15.06 20.50
N SER A 426 11.30 -16.21 20.00
CA SER A 426 10.67 -17.25 20.83
C SER A 426 11.67 -18.16 21.56
N LYS A 427 12.99 -17.93 21.38
CA LYS A 427 14.08 -18.70 22.02
C LYS A 427 13.94 -20.22 21.82
N GLN A 428 13.62 -20.66 20.60
CA GLN A 428 13.45 -22.09 20.34
C GLN A 428 14.75 -22.87 20.56
N THR A 429 14.63 -24.08 21.10
CA THR A 429 15.77 -24.96 21.43
C THR A 429 16.47 -25.56 20.21
N LYS A 430 15.83 -25.53 19.04
CA LYS A 430 16.40 -25.94 17.74
C LYS A 430 16.12 -24.85 16.71
N PRO A 431 16.95 -23.81 16.62
CA PRO A 431 16.74 -22.75 15.65
C PRO A 431 16.92 -23.27 14.21
N PRO A 432 16.20 -22.69 13.23
CA PRO A 432 16.47 -22.93 11.82
C PRO A 432 17.90 -22.47 11.48
N PRO A 433 18.46 -22.95 10.35
CA PRO A 433 19.75 -22.46 9.85
C PRO A 433 19.75 -20.94 9.76
N SER A 434 20.88 -20.29 10.05
CA SER A 434 21.02 -18.85 9.81
C SER A 434 21.00 -18.60 8.29
N VAL A 435 20.04 -17.81 7.82
CA VAL A 435 19.87 -17.44 6.42
C VAL A 435 20.00 -15.92 6.31
N ALA A 436 20.74 -15.45 5.31
CA ALA A 436 20.74 -14.03 5.00
C ALA A 436 19.35 -13.60 4.49
N PRO A 437 18.97 -12.31 4.62
CA PRO A 437 17.78 -11.80 3.95
C PRO A 437 17.78 -12.23 2.48
N PRO A 438 16.60 -12.50 1.89
CA PRO A 438 16.50 -13.03 0.53
C PRO A 438 17.39 -12.22 -0.43
N SER A 439 18.42 -12.84 -1.02
CA SER A 439 19.36 -12.11 -1.89
C SER A 439 19.25 -12.58 -3.34
N LYS A 440 20.15 -12.07 -4.22
CA LYS A 440 20.10 -12.00 -5.70
C LYS A 440 19.48 -13.17 -6.49
N ASP A 441 19.34 -14.34 -5.88
CA ASP A 441 18.71 -15.53 -6.46
C ASP A 441 17.17 -15.48 -6.47
N GLN A 442 16.57 -14.50 -5.78
CA GLN A 442 15.11 -14.31 -5.80
C GLN A 442 14.60 -13.77 -7.13
N TRP A 443 13.37 -14.15 -7.49
CA TRP A 443 12.75 -13.84 -8.78
C TRP A 443 12.68 -12.34 -9.08
N PHE A 444 12.46 -11.51 -8.06
CA PHE A 444 12.32 -10.05 -8.18
C PHE A 444 13.65 -9.30 -8.40
N PHE A 445 14.79 -10.01 -8.36
CA PHE A 445 16.08 -9.50 -8.81
C PHE A 445 16.39 -9.84 -10.27
N SER A 446 15.66 -10.77 -10.88
CA SER A 446 15.87 -11.12 -12.28
C SER A 446 15.16 -10.13 -13.20
N ASN A 447 15.95 -9.27 -13.87
CA ASN A 447 15.44 -8.34 -14.88
C ASN A 447 14.70 -9.06 -16.02
N GLU A 448 15.13 -10.28 -16.36
CA GLU A 448 14.46 -11.10 -17.37
C GLU A 448 13.06 -11.54 -16.92
N VAL A 449 12.94 -12.06 -15.69
CA VAL A 449 11.64 -12.43 -15.11
C VAL A 449 10.70 -11.22 -15.07
N VAL A 450 11.19 -10.08 -14.57
CA VAL A 450 10.41 -8.84 -14.49
C VAL A 450 9.96 -8.36 -15.88
N ALA A 451 10.86 -8.38 -16.87
CA ALA A 451 10.54 -8.00 -18.24
C ALA A 451 9.48 -8.93 -18.86
N ASN A 452 9.62 -10.23 -18.64
CA ASN A 452 8.68 -11.25 -19.13
C ASN A 452 7.30 -11.10 -18.48
N MET A 453 7.22 -10.88 -17.17
CA MET A 453 5.95 -10.61 -16.48
C MET A 453 5.24 -9.38 -17.04
N ARG A 454 5.95 -8.27 -17.19
CA ARG A 454 5.37 -7.04 -17.77
C ARG A 454 4.95 -7.22 -19.23
N LYS A 455 5.68 -8.03 -19.99
CA LYS A 455 5.29 -8.41 -21.36
C LYS A 455 4.00 -9.23 -21.37
N LYS A 456 3.91 -10.30 -20.56
CA LYS A 456 2.70 -11.12 -20.40
C LYS A 456 1.51 -10.25 -19.96
N ALA A 457 1.70 -9.34 -19.01
CA ALA A 457 0.67 -8.41 -18.55
C ALA A 457 0.14 -7.53 -19.70
N ARG A 458 1.02 -6.98 -20.56
CA ARG A 458 0.59 -6.18 -21.74
C ARG A 458 -0.23 -7.00 -22.74
N GLU A 459 0.21 -8.22 -23.02
CA GLU A 459 -0.50 -9.12 -23.93
C GLU A 459 -1.86 -9.52 -23.36
N PHE A 460 -1.92 -9.80 -22.05
CA PHE A 460 -3.13 -10.12 -21.30
C PHE A 460 -4.14 -8.95 -21.32
N THR A 461 -3.70 -7.72 -21.00
CA THR A 461 -4.55 -6.53 -21.06
C THR A 461 -5.09 -6.25 -22.45
N SER A 462 -4.27 -6.47 -23.49
CA SER A 462 -4.69 -6.29 -24.88
C SER A 462 -5.85 -7.22 -25.24
N ALA A 463 -5.75 -8.50 -24.87
CA ALA A 463 -6.81 -9.48 -25.07
C ALA A 463 -8.07 -9.15 -24.24
N ALA A 464 -7.90 -8.77 -22.97
CA ALA A 464 -8.99 -8.37 -22.10
C ALA A 464 -9.79 -7.18 -22.68
N LYS A 465 -9.11 -6.18 -23.26
CA LYS A 465 -9.76 -5.03 -23.90
C LYS A 465 -10.57 -5.42 -25.13
N GLN A 466 -10.05 -6.35 -25.95
CA GLN A 466 -10.74 -6.83 -27.15
C GLN A 466 -11.99 -7.66 -26.84
N LEU A 467 -11.96 -8.41 -25.73
CA LEU A 467 -13.04 -9.32 -25.32
C LEU A 467 -13.98 -8.73 -24.26
N LYS A 468 -13.76 -7.49 -23.83
CA LYS A 468 -14.50 -6.79 -22.75
C LYS A 468 -16.03 -6.79 -22.93
N GLY A 469 -16.52 -6.82 -24.17
CA GLY A 469 -17.96 -6.78 -24.48
C GLY A 469 -18.71 -8.09 -24.23
N SER A 470 -18.00 -9.21 -24.06
CA SER A 470 -18.59 -10.54 -23.95
C SER A 470 -18.60 -11.02 -22.50
N ARG A 471 -19.79 -11.37 -21.99
CA ARG A 471 -19.94 -11.94 -20.64
C ARG A 471 -19.35 -13.35 -20.51
N ARG A 472 -19.03 -13.98 -21.65
CA ARG A 472 -18.47 -15.34 -21.73
C ARG A 472 -17.00 -15.41 -21.35
N PHE A 473 -16.27 -14.31 -21.51
CA PHE A 473 -14.85 -14.22 -21.20
C PHE A 473 -14.64 -13.40 -19.93
N ARG A 474 -13.89 -13.95 -18.97
CA ARG A 474 -13.53 -13.25 -17.73
C ARG A 474 -12.02 -13.17 -17.57
N PHE A 475 -11.55 -12.01 -17.13
CA PHE A 475 -10.14 -11.73 -16.89
C PHE A 475 -9.97 -11.35 -15.43
N LEU A 476 -9.01 -11.97 -14.75
CA LEU A 476 -8.71 -11.73 -13.33
C LEU A 476 -7.19 -11.67 -13.11
N ALA A 477 -6.78 -11.17 -11.94
CA ALA A 477 -5.44 -11.31 -11.43
C ALA A 477 -5.44 -11.90 -10.00
N ALA A 478 -4.47 -12.76 -9.68
CA ALA A 478 -4.37 -13.41 -8.37
C ALA A 478 -2.92 -13.66 -7.99
N ALA A 479 -2.64 -13.78 -6.70
CA ALA A 479 -1.37 -14.30 -6.18
C ALA A 479 -1.58 -15.74 -5.71
N LEU A 480 -1.11 -16.71 -6.50
CA LEU A 480 -1.25 -18.14 -6.20
C LEU A 480 0.12 -18.82 -6.34
N PRO A 481 0.80 -19.13 -5.22
CA PRO A 481 2.09 -19.81 -5.22
C PRO A 481 2.12 -21.04 -6.14
N ASN A 482 3.06 -21.10 -7.08
CA ASN A 482 3.28 -22.26 -7.92
C ASN A 482 4.75 -22.37 -8.33
N LYS A 483 5.46 -23.31 -7.71
CA LYS A 483 6.90 -23.57 -7.92
C LYS A 483 7.26 -23.99 -9.35
N ARG A 484 6.30 -24.31 -10.21
CA ARG A 484 6.53 -24.62 -11.63
C ARG A 484 6.84 -23.36 -12.46
N PHE A 485 6.43 -22.19 -12.00
CA PHE A 485 6.54 -20.94 -12.75
C PHE A 485 7.17 -19.83 -11.93
N THR A 486 8.12 -19.13 -12.53
CA THR A 486 8.81 -17.99 -11.90
C THR A 486 8.18 -16.66 -12.34
N GLY A 487 7.87 -15.80 -11.37
CA GLY A 487 7.27 -14.49 -11.57
C GLY A 487 5.75 -14.55 -11.77
N GLY A 488 5.32 -14.66 -13.03
CA GLY A 488 3.92 -14.60 -13.39
C GLY A 488 3.55 -15.43 -14.62
N THR A 489 2.35 -15.99 -14.59
CA THR A 489 1.81 -16.86 -15.64
C THR A 489 0.31 -16.62 -15.85
N VAL A 490 -0.29 -17.21 -16.88
CA VAL A 490 -1.73 -17.09 -17.13
C VAL A 490 -2.37 -18.47 -17.02
N TYR A 491 -3.33 -18.62 -16.13
CA TYR A 491 -4.17 -19.81 -16.04
C TYR A 491 -5.38 -19.64 -16.95
N GLN A 492 -5.73 -20.68 -17.69
CA GLN A 492 -6.96 -20.75 -18.45
C GLN A 492 -7.89 -21.79 -17.84
N PHE A 493 -9.10 -21.37 -17.53
CA PHE A 493 -10.21 -22.25 -17.18
C PHE A 493 -11.24 -22.20 -18.30
N ARG A 494 -11.79 -23.36 -18.65
CA ARG A 494 -12.85 -23.48 -19.64
C ARG A 494 -13.95 -24.38 -19.10
N ASP A 495 -15.18 -23.89 -19.17
CA ASP A 495 -16.38 -24.57 -18.68
C ASP A 495 -16.20 -25.07 -17.22
N GLY A 496 -15.66 -24.20 -16.36
CA GLY A 496 -15.43 -24.49 -14.94
C GLY A 496 -14.21 -25.36 -14.62
N SER A 497 -13.43 -25.79 -15.62
CA SER A 497 -12.29 -26.70 -15.43
C SER A 497 -10.97 -26.06 -15.87
N LEU A 498 -9.89 -26.28 -15.11
CA LEU A 498 -8.55 -25.84 -15.46
C LEU A 498 -8.06 -26.54 -16.74
N LYS A 499 -7.70 -25.77 -17.77
CA LYS A 499 -7.16 -26.28 -19.04
C LYS A 499 -5.64 -26.23 -19.09
N THR A 500 -5.05 -25.09 -18.70
CA THR A 500 -3.60 -24.91 -18.67
C THR A 500 -3.21 -23.88 -17.63
N GLN A 501 -2.00 -24.03 -17.09
CA GLN A 501 -1.39 -23.12 -16.11
C GLN A 501 -0.33 -22.19 -16.72
N ASP A 502 -0.03 -22.33 -18.02
CA ASP A 502 0.87 -21.45 -18.78
C ASP A 502 0.25 -21.14 -20.13
N PHE A 503 -0.94 -20.54 -20.06
CA PHE A 503 -1.61 -20.08 -21.25
C PHE A 503 -0.76 -19.01 -21.94
N SER A 504 -0.48 -19.27 -23.21
CA SER A 504 0.02 -18.30 -24.17
C SER A 504 -1.01 -18.19 -25.30
N ARG A 505 -0.72 -17.42 -26.36
CA ARG A 505 -1.64 -17.36 -27.50
C ARG A 505 -1.88 -18.79 -28.03
N PRO A 506 -3.14 -19.23 -28.21
CA PRO A 506 -3.41 -20.56 -28.71
C PRO A 506 -2.74 -20.76 -30.06
N ASP A 507 -1.98 -21.85 -30.26
CA ASP A 507 -1.62 -22.22 -31.62
C ASP A 507 -2.90 -22.62 -32.35
N VAL A 508 -3.18 -21.96 -33.47
CA VAL A 508 -4.33 -22.31 -34.31
C VAL A 508 -3.97 -23.63 -34.99
N PRO A 509 -4.72 -24.73 -34.73
CA PRO A 509 -4.47 -26.03 -35.36
C PRO A 509 -4.69 -25.96 -36.88
N ASP A 510 -4.74 -27.13 -37.53
CA ASP A 510 -5.16 -27.24 -38.92
C ASP A 510 -6.49 -26.49 -39.14
N VAL A 511 -6.42 -25.35 -39.85
CA VAL A 511 -7.55 -24.47 -40.18
C VAL A 511 -8.65 -25.18 -41.00
N THR A 512 -8.37 -26.38 -41.51
CA THR A 512 -9.35 -27.19 -42.25
C THR A 512 -10.08 -28.20 -41.36
N ALA A 513 -9.60 -28.46 -40.14
CA ALA A 513 -10.30 -29.29 -39.17
C ALA A 513 -11.44 -28.51 -38.47
N PRO A 514 -12.43 -29.18 -37.87
CA PRO A 514 -13.41 -28.51 -37.02
C PRO A 514 -12.71 -27.79 -35.86
N LEU A 515 -12.97 -26.49 -35.71
CA LEU A 515 -12.38 -25.65 -34.65
C LEU A 515 -13.45 -25.24 -33.63
N ASP A 516 -13.04 -25.14 -32.36
CA ASP A 516 -13.84 -24.45 -31.36
C ASP A 516 -13.70 -22.94 -31.59
N ARG A 517 -14.82 -22.25 -31.75
CA ARG A 517 -14.90 -20.80 -31.95
C ARG A 517 -14.11 -20.04 -30.89
N ARG A 518 -14.07 -20.55 -29.66
CA ARG A 518 -13.36 -19.94 -28.52
C ARG A 518 -11.85 -19.95 -28.69
N ASP A 519 -11.29 -20.85 -29.51
CA ASP A 519 -9.85 -20.90 -29.78
C ASP A 519 -9.39 -19.77 -30.70
N LEU A 520 -10.29 -19.21 -31.52
CA LEU A 520 -10.01 -18.02 -32.32
C LEU A 520 -10.35 -16.70 -31.61
N ALA A 521 -10.95 -16.75 -30.41
CA ALA A 521 -11.34 -15.57 -29.66
C ALA A 521 -10.14 -14.65 -29.34
N TRP A 522 -8.97 -15.23 -29.11
CA TRP A 522 -7.74 -14.48 -28.81
C TRP A 522 -7.21 -13.66 -29.99
N TYR A 523 -7.70 -13.97 -31.20
CA TYR A 523 -7.37 -13.24 -32.42
C TYR A 523 -8.48 -12.26 -32.84
N HIS A 524 -9.56 -12.18 -32.06
CA HIS A 524 -10.72 -11.36 -32.38
C HIS A 524 -10.35 -9.88 -32.54
N CYS A 525 -10.81 -9.25 -33.63
CA CYS A 525 -10.75 -7.81 -33.81
C CYS A 525 -12.12 -7.22 -34.10
N SER A 526 -12.44 -6.13 -33.40
CA SER A 526 -13.60 -5.31 -33.68
C SER A 526 -13.35 -4.45 -34.92
N LEU A 527 -14.30 -4.46 -35.87
CA LEU A 527 -14.19 -3.77 -37.15
C LEU A 527 -15.37 -2.83 -37.37
N THR A 528 -15.11 -1.73 -38.06
CA THR A 528 -16.09 -0.74 -38.53
C THR A 528 -15.74 -0.35 -39.96
N LEU A 529 -16.76 -0.07 -40.77
CA LEU A 529 -16.59 0.46 -42.12
C LEU A 529 -16.10 1.90 -42.10
N ASP A 530 -15.21 2.24 -43.03
CA ASP A 530 -14.82 3.62 -43.31
C ASP A 530 -15.85 4.25 -44.27
N PRO A 531 -16.63 5.26 -43.82
CA PRO A 531 -17.60 5.94 -44.65
C PRO A 531 -16.99 6.62 -45.88
N LYS A 532 -15.67 6.87 -45.92
CA LYS A 532 -14.98 7.46 -47.07
C LYS A 532 -14.79 6.46 -48.21
N THR A 533 -14.83 5.16 -47.92
CA THR A 533 -14.65 4.09 -48.92
C THR A 533 -15.98 3.57 -49.45
N CYS A 534 -17.04 3.64 -48.65
CA CYS A 534 -18.33 3.03 -48.94
C CYS A 534 -19.03 3.66 -50.15
N ASN A 535 -19.51 2.83 -51.06
CA ASN A 535 -20.32 3.26 -52.18
C ASN A 535 -21.63 3.95 -51.73
N GLY A 536 -22.16 4.85 -52.56
CA GLY A 536 -23.37 5.63 -52.28
C GLY A 536 -24.60 4.78 -51.99
N TRP A 537 -24.71 3.58 -52.55
CA TRP A 537 -25.84 2.67 -52.32
C TRP A 537 -25.74 1.88 -51.01
N LEU A 538 -24.65 2.02 -50.23
CA LEU A 538 -24.48 1.36 -48.93
C LEU A 538 -24.82 2.30 -47.76
N ASN A 539 -25.92 1.97 -47.09
CA ASN A 539 -26.40 2.68 -45.91
C ASN A 539 -25.74 2.09 -44.67
N LEU A 540 -24.95 2.92 -43.97
CA LEU A 540 -24.22 2.51 -42.77
C LEU A 540 -25.10 2.64 -41.52
N SER A 541 -25.04 1.65 -40.64
CA SER A 541 -25.77 1.61 -39.38
C SER A 541 -25.00 0.82 -38.31
N ASP A 542 -25.55 0.76 -37.09
CA ASP A 542 -24.92 0.09 -35.93
C ASP A 542 -23.47 0.53 -35.68
N GLY A 543 -23.26 1.85 -35.59
CA GLY A 543 -21.92 2.41 -35.40
C GLY A 543 -20.97 2.09 -36.56
N ASN A 544 -21.47 2.09 -37.80
CA ASN A 544 -20.75 1.74 -39.03
C ASN A 544 -20.30 0.27 -39.12
N ARG A 545 -20.85 -0.64 -38.31
CA ARG A 545 -20.57 -2.08 -38.45
C ARG A 545 -21.38 -2.75 -39.54
N LYS A 546 -22.57 -2.21 -39.84
CA LYS A 546 -23.54 -2.79 -40.78
C LYS A 546 -23.69 -1.93 -42.02
N ALA A 547 -23.53 -2.54 -43.19
CA ALA A 547 -23.87 -1.96 -44.49
C ALA A 547 -25.11 -2.66 -45.08
N THR A 548 -26.12 -1.86 -45.41
CA THR A 548 -27.34 -2.33 -46.09
C THR A 548 -27.43 -1.67 -47.45
N CYS A 549 -27.65 -2.44 -48.51
CA CYS A 549 -27.90 -1.84 -49.81
C CYS A 549 -29.29 -1.21 -49.82
N GLY A 550 -29.38 0.05 -50.21
CA GLY A 550 -30.63 0.82 -50.17
C GLY A 550 -30.53 2.05 -51.07
N PRO A 551 -31.40 3.06 -50.88
CA PRO A 551 -31.35 4.29 -51.65
C PRO A 551 -29.99 5.00 -51.54
N GLU A 552 -29.54 5.58 -52.66
CA GLU A 552 -28.27 6.29 -52.74
C GLU A 552 -28.16 7.41 -51.70
N GLN A 553 -27.06 7.40 -50.95
CA GLN A 553 -26.71 8.41 -49.96
C GLN A 553 -25.89 9.52 -50.61
N ALA A 554 -26.09 10.75 -50.12
CA ALA A 554 -25.33 11.92 -50.53
C ALA A 554 -23.94 11.97 -49.87
N TYR A 555 -23.13 10.92 -50.05
CA TYR A 555 -21.77 10.92 -49.55
C TYR A 555 -20.87 11.84 -50.39
N PRO A 556 -19.96 12.62 -49.77
CA PRO A 556 -19.00 13.45 -50.50
C PRO A 556 -18.11 12.60 -51.40
N ASP A 557 -17.75 13.12 -52.58
CA ASP A 557 -16.79 12.46 -53.45
C ASP A 557 -15.43 12.31 -52.74
N ASN A 558 -14.80 11.16 -52.94
CA ASN A 558 -13.53 10.81 -52.35
C ASN A 558 -12.77 9.85 -53.28
N PRO A 559 -11.46 10.03 -53.50
CA PRO A 559 -10.66 9.10 -54.29
C PRO A 559 -10.71 7.64 -53.79
N GLN A 560 -10.89 7.44 -52.49
CA GLN A 560 -10.98 6.11 -51.87
C GLN A 560 -12.38 5.47 -51.95
N ARG A 561 -13.40 6.22 -52.40
CA ARG A 561 -14.79 5.76 -52.48
C ARG A 561 -15.04 4.90 -53.71
N PHE A 562 -15.68 3.75 -53.52
CA PHE A 562 -16.23 2.99 -54.64
C PHE A 562 -17.39 3.72 -55.30
N ASP A 563 -17.34 3.93 -56.61
CA ASP A 563 -18.35 4.67 -57.38
C ASP A 563 -19.39 3.76 -58.05
N VAL A 564 -18.96 2.60 -58.55
CA VAL A 564 -19.81 1.68 -59.31
C VAL A 564 -20.32 0.51 -58.47
N PHE A 565 -19.42 -0.20 -57.81
CA PHE A 565 -19.77 -1.43 -57.09
C PHE A 565 -20.15 -1.14 -55.64
N THR A 566 -21.19 -1.82 -55.14
CA THR A 566 -21.77 -1.63 -53.80
C THR A 566 -20.90 -2.26 -52.71
N GLN A 567 -19.72 -1.65 -52.53
CA GLN A 567 -18.61 -2.13 -51.70
C GLN A 567 -18.19 -1.06 -50.69
N GLY A 568 -17.67 -1.50 -49.55
CA GLY A 568 -17.03 -0.64 -48.56
C GLY A 568 -15.92 -1.40 -47.85
N LEU A 569 -14.91 -0.67 -47.38
CA LEU A 569 -13.79 -1.21 -46.62
C LEU A 569 -13.87 -0.80 -45.16
N SER A 570 -13.24 -1.58 -44.29
CA SER A 570 -13.02 -1.22 -42.90
C SER A 570 -11.95 -0.16 -42.76
N GLU A 571 -12.10 0.64 -41.71
CA GLU A 571 -11.10 1.64 -41.30
C GLU A 571 -9.78 0.97 -40.90
N LEU A 572 -9.86 -0.14 -40.17
CA LEU A 572 -8.69 -0.89 -39.73
C LEU A 572 -8.17 -1.80 -40.85
N ALA A 573 -6.89 -1.64 -41.20
CA ALA A 573 -6.14 -2.62 -41.99
C ALA A 573 -5.57 -3.71 -41.09
N LEU A 574 -5.65 -4.97 -41.52
CA LEU A 574 -5.24 -6.12 -40.75
C LEU A 574 -3.85 -6.62 -41.16
N THR A 575 -3.05 -6.91 -40.14
CA THR A 575 -1.77 -7.63 -40.20
C THR A 575 -1.70 -8.63 -39.06
N GLY A 576 -0.77 -9.58 -39.14
CA GLY A 576 -0.66 -10.67 -38.15
C GLY A 576 -1.79 -11.69 -38.24
N ARG A 577 -2.03 -12.43 -37.16
CA ARG A 577 -3.16 -13.35 -37.01
C ARG A 577 -4.38 -12.62 -36.49
N ARG A 578 -5.51 -12.67 -37.20
CA ARG A 578 -6.75 -11.96 -36.88
C ARG A 578 -7.98 -12.80 -37.17
N TYR A 579 -8.99 -12.66 -36.33
CA TYR A 579 -10.29 -13.29 -36.47
C TYR A 579 -11.39 -12.22 -36.38
N PHE A 580 -12.39 -12.30 -37.22
CA PHE A 580 -13.62 -11.52 -37.09
C PHE A 580 -14.77 -12.28 -37.72
N GLU A 581 -16.00 -11.87 -37.39
CA GLU A 581 -17.19 -12.54 -37.89
C GLU A 581 -18.04 -11.56 -38.69
N VAL A 582 -18.67 -12.05 -39.75
CA VAL A 582 -19.58 -11.30 -40.60
C VAL A 582 -20.93 -12.00 -40.61
N GLU A 583 -21.99 -11.23 -40.38
CA GLU A 583 -23.36 -11.67 -40.56
C GLU A 583 -23.97 -11.01 -41.78
N TRP A 584 -24.65 -11.78 -42.62
CA TRP A 584 -25.30 -11.29 -43.82
C TRP A 584 -26.71 -11.86 -44.01
N SER A 585 -27.50 -11.19 -44.84
CA SER A 585 -28.90 -11.56 -45.14
C SER A 585 -29.02 -12.90 -45.89
N THR A 586 -30.01 -13.73 -45.54
CA THR A 586 -30.24 -15.09 -46.10
C THR A 586 -31.46 -15.24 -47.01
N GLY A 587 -32.04 -14.14 -47.53
CA GLY A 587 -33.34 -14.18 -48.24
C GLY A 587 -33.31 -14.09 -49.78
N HIS A 588 -32.29 -13.46 -50.38
CA HIS A 588 -32.21 -13.30 -51.85
C HIS A 588 -30.88 -13.81 -52.42
N PRO A 589 -30.89 -14.52 -53.57
CA PRO A 589 -29.74 -15.26 -54.13
C PRO A 589 -28.47 -14.48 -54.46
N ASN A 590 -28.53 -13.15 -54.49
CA ASN A 590 -27.61 -12.39 -55.33
C ASN A 590 -26.71 -11.44 -54.54
N LYS A 591 -25.47 -11.91 -54.37
CA LYS A 591 -24.26 -11.12 -54.16
C LYS A 591 -24.24 -10.35 -52.83
N VAL A 592 -23.98 -11.11 -51.77
CA VAL A 592 -23.59 -10.59 -50.46
C VAL A 592 -22.36 -11.33 -49.98
N GLY A 593 -21.41 -10.64 -49.35
CA GLY A 593 -20.19 -11.29 -48.92
C GLY A 593 -19.20 -10.37 -48.22
N VAL A 594 -18.05 -10.96 -47.93
CA VAL A 594 -16.90 -10.33 -47.30
C VAL A 594 -15.70 -10.44 -48.22
N ALA A 595 -14.83 -9.44 -48.21
CA ALA A 595 -13.55 -9.49 -48.90
C ALA A 595 -12.42 -9.05 -47.99
N LEU A 596 -11.19 -9.48 -48.29
CA LEU A 596 -9.97 -8.88 -47.78
C LEU A 596 -9.22 -8.26 -48.94
N VAL A 597 -8.79 -7.01 -48.79
CA VAL A 597 -8.45 -6.14 -49.93
C VAL A 597 -7.21 -5.31 -49.63
N TYR A 598 -6.27 -5.24 -50.56
CA TYR A 598 -5.16 -4.31 -50.46
C TYR A 598 -5.60 -2.86 -50.69
N SER A 599 -4.91 -1.92 -50.04
CA SER A 599 -5.15 -0.49 -50.24
C SER A 599 -4.89 -0.08 -51.70
N SER A 600 -4.02 -0.79 -52.41
CA SER A 600 -3.68 -0.60 -53.83
C SER A 600 -4.78 -0.98 -54.83
N MET A 601 -5.84 -1.68 -54.41
CA MET A 601 -6.95 -2.02 -55.31
C MET A 601 -7.67 -0.76 -55.81
N GLN A 602 -8.00 -0.73 -57.11
CA GLN A 602 -8.69 0.39 -57.74
C GLN A 602 -10.10 0.59 -57.18
N ARG A 603 -10.52 1.85 -57.04
CA ARG A 603 -11.81 2.22 -56.43
C ARG A 603 -12.85 2.69 -57.44
N LYS A 604 -12.42 3.12 -58.64
CA LYS A 604 -13.27 3.83 -59.60
C LYS A 604 -13.48 3.03 -60.88
N GLY A 605 -14.60 3.29 -61.55
CA GLY A 605 -14.91 2.74 -62.87
C GLY A 605 -15.60 1.38 -62.86
N LYS A 606 -16.13 0.99 -64.04
CA LYS A 606 -16.96 -0.22 -64.25
C LYS A 606 -16.15 -1.48 -64.57
N ASP A 607 -14.83 -1.36 -64.62
CA ASP A 607 -13.93 -2.46 -64.95
C ASP A 607 -13.86 -3.46 -63.78
N VAL A 608 -13.67 -4.74 -64.08
CA VAL A 608 -13.59 -5.83 -63.11
C VAL A 608 -12.45 -5.62 -62.10
N VAL A 609 -11.44 -4.81 -62.44
CA VAL A 609 -10.32 -4.45 -61.56
C VAL A 609 -10.72 -3.69 -60.29
N SER A 610 -11.92 -3.07 -60.23
CA SER A 610 -12.47 -2.39 -59.05
C SER A 610 -13.53 -3.20 -58.30
N SER A 611 -13.80 -4.45 -58.72
CA SER A 611 -14.70 -5.40 -58.05
C SER A 611 -13.92 -6.39 -57.16
N PHE A 612 -14.44 -6.71 -55.98
CA PHE A 612 -13.82 -7.68 -55.07
C PHE A 612 -13.71 -9.07 -55.73
N GLY A 613 -12.55 -9.73 -55.55
CA GLY A 613 -12.27 -11.09 -56.02
C GLY A 613 -11.89 -11.20 -57.49
N GLU A 614 -12.15 -10.18 -58.30
CA GLU A 614 -11.90 -10.18 -59.76
C GLU A 614 -10.50 -9.65 -60.13
N ASN A 615 -9.68 -9.33 -59.14
CA ASN A 615 -8.35 -8.75 -59.30
C ASN A 615 -7.33 -9.45 -58.36
N PRO A 616 -6.02 -9.30 -58.59
CA PRO A 616 -4.99 -9.92 -57.75
C PRO A 616 -4.83 -9.26 -56.37
N ALA A 617 -5.49 -8.11 -56.13
CA ALA A 617 -5.39 -7.33 -54.90
C ALA A 617 -6.56 -7.58 -53.92
N SER A 618 -7.43 -8.56 -54.19
CA SER A 618 -8.57 -8.88 -53.33
C SER A 618 -8.94 -10.37 -53.32
N TRP A 619 -9.46 -10.81 -52.18
CA TRP A 619 -9.98 -12.15 -51.92
C TRP A 619 -11.40 -12.02 -51.40
N TYR A 620 -12.38 -12.55 -52.15
CA TYR A 620 -13.79 -12.44 -51.82
C TYR A 620 -14.36 -13.81 -51.42
N PHE A 621 -15.28 -13.82 -50.46
CA PHE A 621 -16.09 -14.97 -50.09
C PHE A 621 -17.52 -14.52 -49.78
N GLY A 622 -18.51 -15.16 -50.40
CA GLY A 622 -19.91 -14.80 -50.19
C GLY A 622 -20.87 -15.67 -50.97
N VAL A 623 -22.14 -15.24 -51.02
CA VAL A 623 -23.19 -15.93 -51.77
C VAL A 623 -23.32 -15.31 -53.15
N HIS A 624 -23.27 -16.16 -54.19
CA HIS A 624 -23.48 -15.78 -55.58
C HIS A 624 -24.34 -16.86 -56.27
N ASN A 625 -25.45 -16.47 -56.89
CA ASN A 625 -26.38 -17.39 -57.57
C ASN A 625 -26.81 -18.60 -56.71
N ASN A 626 -27.15 -18.38 -55.44
CA ASN A 626 -27.49 -19.44 -54.46
C ASN A 626 -26.36 -20.42 -54.09
N GLU A 627 -25.12 -20.13 -54.47
CA GLU A 627 -23.94 -20.91 -54.08
C GLU A 627 -23.04 -20.07 -53.17
N LEU A 628 -22.31 -20.71 -52.27
CA LEU A 628 -21.18 -20.10 -51.59
C LEU A 628 -20.00 -20.13 -52.53
N SER A 629 -19.39 -18.98 -52.77
CA SER A 629 -18.26 -18.86 -53.70
C SER A 629 -17.10 -18.09 -53.10
N ALA A 630 -15.89 -18.50 -53.47
CA ALA A 630 -14.64 -17.85 -53.14
C ALA A 630 -13.95 -17.38 -54.42
N TRP A 631 -13.72 -16.07 -54.55
CA TRP A 631 -13.21 -15.44 -55.78
C TRP A 631 -11.86 -14.78 -55.52
N HIS A 632 -10.89 -15.04 -56.40
CA HIS A 632 -9.60 -14.35 -56.40
C HIS A 632 -8.98 -14.32 -57.79
N ASN A 633 -8.60 -13.13 -58.26
CA ASN A 633 -8.00 -12.91 -59.58
C ASN A 633 -8.80 -13.59 -60.73
N GLY A 634 -10.13 -13.47 -60.67
CA GLY A 634 -11.06 -14.07 -61.64
C GLY A 634 -11.23 -15.60 -61.54
N LYS A 635 -10.55 -16.27 -60.61
CA LYS A 635 -10.75 -17.69 -60.33
C LYS A 635 -11.84 -17.87 -59.28
N ILE A 636 -12.77 -18.77 -59.57
CA ILE A 636 -13.95 -19.01 -58.75
C ILE A 636 -13.94 -20.45 -58.25
N TRP A 637 -14.10 -20.61 -56.94
CA TRP A 637 -14.54 -21.85 -56.30
C TRP A 637 -15.99 -21.67 -55.84
N SER A 638 -16.84 -22.69 -55.97
CA SER A 638 -18.24 -22.66 -55.51
C SER A 638 -18.65 -23.97 -54.85
N THR A 639 -19.60 -23.90 -53.92
CA THR A 639 -20.29 -25.05 -53.33
C THR A 639 -21.74 -24.69 -52.97
N SER A 640 -22.61 -25.69 -52.83
CA SER A 640 -23.99 -25.49 -52.40
C SER A 640 -24.06 -24.90 -50.98
N VAL A 641 -24.99 -23.97 -50.74
CA VAL A 641 -25.27 -23.47 -49.39
C VAL A 641 -25.76 -24.64 -48.51
N PRO A 642 -25.26 -24.82 -47.27
CA PRO A 642 -25.71 -25.87 -46.36
C PRO A 642 -27.23 -25.82 -46.11
N ALA A 643 -27.86 -26.98 -45.86
CA ALA A 643 -29.31 -27.09 -45.68
C ALA A 643 -29.88 -26.23 -44.52
N GLY A 644 -29.03 -25.90 -43.52
CA GLY A 644 -29.37 -24.99 -42.42
C GLY A 644 -29.13 -23.50 -42.70
N GLY A 645 -28.73 -23.15 -43.92
CA GLY A 645 -28.30 -21.80 -44.31
C GLY A 645 -26.88 -21.45 -43.82
N CYS A 646 -26.37 -20.32 -44.28
CA CYS A 646 -25.11 -19.75 -43.82
C CYS A 646 -25.28 -18.23 -43.71
N SER A 647 -25.72 -17.75 -42.54
CA SER A 647 -25.91 -16.32 -42.26
C SER A 647 -24.71 -15.68 -41.59
N ARG A 648 -23.88 -16.46 -40.88
CA ARG A 648 -22.76 -15.98 -40.09
C ARG A 648 -21.48 -16.71 -40.46
N VAL A 649 -20.47 -15.94 -40.85
CA VAL A 649 -19.19 -16.45 -41.35
C VAL A 649 -18.04 -15.89 -40.52
N GLY A 650 -17.23 -16.81 -39.99
CA GLY A 650 -15.97 -16.49 -39.34
C GLY A 650 -14.87 -16.36 -40.38
N VAL A 651 -14.06 -15.33 -40.25
CA VAL A 651 -12.93 -15.03 -41.13
C VAL A 651 -11.66 -15.05 -40.29
N TYR A 652 -10.76 -15.98 -40.59
CA TYR A 652 -9.45 -16.07 -39.95
C TYR A 652 -8.35 -15.75 -40.95
N LEU A 653 -7.61 -14.68 -40.68
CA LEU A 653 -6.43 -14.28 -41.43
C LEU A 653 -5.18 -14.69 -40.64
N ASP A 654 -4.34 -15.54 -41.22
CA ASP A 654 -2.95 -15.72 -40.80
C ASP A 654 -2.04 -15.01 -41.81
N TRP A 655 -1.89 -13.70 -41.63
CA TRP A 655 -1.12 -12.87 -42.57
C TRP A 655 0.35 -13.34 -42.71
N PRO A 656 1.08 -13.64 -41.61
CA PRO A 656 2.44 -14.18 -41.71
C PRO A 656 2.50 -15.59 -42.30
N GLY A 657 1.51 -16.44 -41.99
CA GLY A 657 1.41 -17.80 -42.52
C GLY A 657 0.88 -17.89 -43.95
N GLY A 658 0.37 -16.78 -44.50
CA GLY A 658 -0.14 -16.70 -45.86
C GLY A 658 -1.44 -17.46 -46.09
N SER A 659 -2.33 -17.49 -45.08
CA SER A 659 -3.64 -18.14 -45.21
C SER A 659 -4.80 -17.22 -44.83
N LEU A 660 -5.90 -17.36 -45.55
CA LEU A 660 -7.18 -16.69 -45.26
C LEU A 660 -8.29 -17.74 -45.33
N SER A 661 -8.89 -18.05 -44.18
CA SER A 661 -9.85 -19.13 -44.02
C SER A 661 -11.22 -18.61 -43.63
N PHE A 662 -12.26 -19.23 -44.18
CA PHE A 662 -13.66 -18.91 -43.96
C PHE A 662 -14.37 -20.10 -43.33
N TYR A 663 -15.20 -19.83 -42.33
CA TYR A 663 -15.91 -20.84 -41.55
C TYR A 663 -17.38 -20.49 -41.41
N GLN A 664 -18.25 -21.49 -41.47
CA GLN A 664 -19.61 -21.34 -41.00
C GLN A 664 -19.60 -21.34 -39.46
N VAL A 665 -20.21 -20.33 -38.86
CA VAL A 665 -20.30 -20.21 -37.39
C VAL A 665 -21.61 -20.81 -36.92
N SER A 666 -21.54 -21.85 -36.07
CA SER A 666 -22.70 -22.47 -35.43
C SER A 666 -22.47 -22.60 -33.93
N SER A 667 -23.05 -21.68 -33.15
CA SER A 667 -22.82 -21.55 -31.70
C SER A 667 -21.32 -21.40 -31.37
N ASP A 668 -20.69 -22.46 -30.86
CA ASP A 668 -19.26 -22.51 -30.53
C ASP A 668 -18.45 -23.38 -31.50
N ALA A 669 -19.06 -23.89 -32.57
CA ALA A 669 -18.39 -24.67 -33.60
C ALA A 669 -18.11 -23.83 -34.85
N LEU A 670 -16.89 -23.96 -35.37
CA LEU A 670 -16.49 -23.43 -36.67
C LEU A 670 -16.32 -24.58 -37.65
N THR A 671 -17.18 -24.60 -38.68
CA THR A 671 -17.07 -25.57 -39.78
C THR A 671 -16.34 -24.91 -40.93
N HIS A 672 -15.17 -25.45 -41.31
CA HIS A 672 -14.38 -24.95 -42.42
C HIS A 672 -15.19 -24.93 -43.73
N MET A 673 -15.09 -23.84 -44.49
CA MET A 673 -15.70 -23.72 -45.81
C MET A 673 -14.64 -23.62 -46.90
N TYR A 674 -13.69 -22.69 -46.75
CA TYR A 674 -12.69 -22.45 -47.78
C TYR A 674 -11.44 -21.75 -47.22
N THR A 675 -10.27 -22.01 -47.79
CA THR A 675 -9.03 -21.32 -47.45
C THR A 675 -8.28 -20.87 -48.70
N PHE A 676 -7.99 -19.58 -48.81
CA PHE A 676 -6.98 -19.09 -49.74
C PHE A 676 -5.59 -19.27 -49.15
N ARG A 677 -4.64 -19.64 -50.01
CA ARG A 677 -3.21 -19.62 -49.72
C ARG A 677 -2.54 -18.60 -50.62
N ALA A 678 -1.98 -17.55 -50.02
CA ALA A 678 -1.34 -16.46 -50.74
C ALA A 678 -0.25 -15.83 -49.88
N LYS A 679 0.82 -15.35 -50.50
CA LYS A 679 1.80 -14.51 -49.81
C LYS A 679 1.28 -13.08 -49.77
N PHE A 680 0.81 -12.65 -48.60
CA PHE A 680 0.32 -11.29 -48.45
C PHE A 680 1.48 -10.28 -48.39
N THR A 681 1.38 -9.21 -49.17
CA THR A 681 2.44 -8.20 -49.35
C THR A 681 2.10 -6.84 -48.77
N GLU A 682 0.81 -6.56 -48.57
CA GLU A 682 0.30 -5.33 -47.95
C GLU A 682 -0.67 -5.70 -46.82
N PRO A 683 -0.93 -4.78 -45.86
CA PRO A 683 -2.06 -4.90 -44.95
C PRO A 683 -3.39 -5.11 -45.71
N LEU A 684 -4.28 -5.94 -45.15
CA LEU A 684 -5.57 -6.28 -45.77
C LEU A 684 -6.70 -5.54 -45.06
N HIS A 685 -7.48 -4.77 -45.80
CA HIS A 685 -8.73 -4.20 -45.31
C HIS A 685 -9.87 -5.21 -45.51
N PRO A 686 -10.54 -5.67 -44.43
CA PRO A 686 -11.86 -6.25 -44.52
C PRO A 686 -12.83 -5.35 -45.30
N GLY A 687 -13.60 -5.94 -46.20
CA GLY A 687 -14.59 -5.24 -47.01
C GLY A 687 -15.92 -5.98 -46.98
N LEU A 688 -17.00 -5.23 -47.06
CA LEU A 688 -18.36 -5.76 -47.13
C LEU A 688 -18.97 -5.45 -48.49
N TYR A 689 -19.69 -6.42 -49.02
CA TYR A 689 -20.36 -6.34 -50.31
C TYR A 689 -21.85 -6.68 -50.11
N ALA A 690 -22.75 -5.83 -50.60
CA ALA A 690 -24.19 -6.09 -50.62
C ALA A 690 -24.80 -5.40 -51.86
N TYR A 691 -25.41 -6.17 -52.76
CA TYR A 691 -25.87 -5.65 -54.06
C TYR A 691 -27.37 -5.41 -54.18
N HIS A 692 -28.20 -6.30 -53.62
CA HIS A 692 -29.66 -6.16 -53.73
C HIS A 692 -30.20 -5.27 -52.61
N ILE A 693 -31.26 -4.49 -52.88
CA ILE A 693 -31.92 -3.55 -51.93
C ILE A 693 -32.43 -4.18 -50.61
N SER A 694 -32.40 -5.50 -50.51
CA SER A 694 -32.78 -6.27 -49.32
C SER A 694 -31.58 -6.96 -48.65
N ASN A 695 -30.37 -6.79 -49.18
CA ASN A 695 -29.16 -7.39 -48.65
C ASN A 695 -28.45 -6.47 -47.66
N PHE A 696 -27.89 -7.09 -46.63
CA PHE A 696 -26.96 -6.45 -45.73
C PHE A 696 -25.80 -7.39 -45.42
N ALA A 697 -24.68 -6.80 -45.05
CA ALA A 697 -23.58 -7.47 -44.37
C ALA A 697 -23.14 -6.63 -43.17
N SER A 698 -22.72 -7.27 -42.10
CA SER A 698 -22.38 -6.63 -40.84
C SER A 698 -21.19 -7.30 -40.18
N PHE A 699 -20.23 -6.53 -39.67
CA PHE A 699 -19.23 -7.05 -38.74
C PHE A 699 -19.92 -7.36 -37.40
N SER A 700 -19.86 -8.62 -36.97
CA SER A 700 -20.57 -9.10 -35.78
C SER A 700 -19.64 -9.18 -34.57
N PRO A 701 -20.08 -8.75 -33.37
CA PRO A 701 -19.33 -8.94 -32.14
C PRO A 701 -19.31 -10.41 -31.72
N MET A 702 -18.27 -10.79 -30.97
CA MET A 702 -18.05 -12.15 -30.50
C MET A 702 -18.84 -12.53 -29.25
#